data_AF-A0A359FRZ7-F1
#
_entry.id   AF-A0A359FRZ7-F1
#
_cell.length_a   1.000
_cell.length_b   1.000
_cell.length_c   1.000
_cell.angle_alpha   90.00
_cell.angle_beta   90.00
_cell.angle_gamma   90.00
#
_symmetry.space_group_name_H-M   'P 1'
#
loop_
_entity.id
_entity.type
_entity.pdbx_description
1 polymer ?
#
loop_
_entity_poly.entity_id
_entity_poly.type
_entity_poly.pdbx_seq_one_letter_code
_entity_poly.pdbx_strand_id
1 'polypeptide(L)'
;MIPWVNDINKGSVERQSIVRETNGTYTNMLYANTYGRNAEAISNFNRRSDAFQKYDIIGINGISPAMNYPEYSTSTQKIGIRYLNGLSVEVIEKYSWGDMKVKIRFNDYNMEGFKRWTGYISLPDLTANSNYDLILTGSGSFLHIDKSKIPNRNTLLNGEFINPSEFTLMPNSSFLLGVNTELRIDNQSTVVLESNSKIFMERYSDINVINNSTLIIKEGAKIEQLLGSRIYIDATSTIIFDGGGFENYNYRYLTVDGTLKVGQNKTLTLTEPGNIILNGSIEADAGASIIFNGTNKTTILLEVQRSISFDTDFAGVTIRNGKIVMNNSTSELLINQGVDNVIIDNVWVTSSTGANNGHQGIDIRSDGNVSITNSKFEMANCGIISSRAATAPNLTIATCTFANCNTGLLAYNSGVSINGCTFENNTYTGVECISMDLDSYINNSTIRYHSNTSGKAVYYVSSGLASLSMQGTTISNNYNGAYFLGAFNVSANCCNISNNTKYGLLADGAYIYLAYAPGISGGSNQIYSNLYALQLKNSSRFTLNNGYNDLRSDSYCLYGTMTGFTPTTWSANNNYWKTGGGAPVINVNYQLTGANGAVTITDNSPEGAYYLCEAPGDLIEGTATATTPDEPAAYRTVTTDLGTLPLDETVETTLNTDAETGTVYDEATQFGLMAQTLNNDLAALNPAEEEQAAHTYRMLRSSLGAQIGKNGKADPAQLDNMLQVIRKLQDDDKQREGKQVGKKLTARYFALALDEAQTLWLKQDYTGAIALLQSLIAKATADQQCEIQELICQIEIDREFIASNNTLDIEELLAQCSECSGSEKSGSTNSSGNGQNAAETGNLLLAGVSLSVVPHPVTGTSEIQIKGLAQPATLTVYNSLGAVVIQREVIGESTTMKITRNELKPGMYLITLNQNGTTLQTLKMVVQ
;
A
#
# COMPACT_ATOMS: atom_id res chain seq x y z
N MET A 1 -47.31 -72.31 -15.80
CA MET A 1 -47.17 -73.33 -14.74
C MET A 1 -45.80 -73.99 -14.92
N ILE A 2 -44.80 -73.51 -14.18
CA ILE A 2 -43.47 -74.11 -13.97
C ILE A 2 -43.25 -73.97 -12.45
N PRO A 3 -42.80 -75.01 -11.72
CA PRO A 3 -42.99 -75.09 -10.28
C PRO A 3 -41.99 -74.25 -9.49
N TRP A 4 -42.51 -73.67 -8.41
CA TRP A 4 -41.82 -72.94 -7.37
C TRP A 4 -40.81 -73.84 -6.62
N VAL A 5 -39.59 -73.35 -6.46
CA VAL A 5 -38.66 -73.81 -5.41
C VAL A 5 -38.46 -72.64 -4.46
N ASN A 6 -39.06 -72.76 -3.28
CA ASN A 6 -38.81 -71.90 -2.12
C ASN A 6 -37.38 -72.16 -1.64
N ASP A 7 -36.45 -71.26 -1.96
CA ASP A 7 -35.14 -71.25 -1.32
C ASP A 7 -34.70 -69.81 -1.08
N ILE A 8 -35.10 -69.28 0.08
CA ILE A 8 -34.87 -67.90 0.53
C ILE A 8 -33.40 -67.73 1.01
N ASN A 9 -32.61 -68.80 1.03
CA ASN A 9 -31.22 -68.86 1.55
C ASN A 9 -30.12 -68.83 0.48
N LYS A 10 -30.40 -68.36 -0.75
CA LYS A 10 -29.32 -68.04 -1.70
C LYS A 10 -28.80 -66.62 -1.41
N GLY A 11 -27.47 -66.45 -1.36
CA GLY A 11 -26.79 -65.16 -1.13
C GLY A 11 -27.18 -64.03 -2.10
N SER A 12 -27.99 -64.30 -3.12
CA SER A 12 -28.63 -63.31 -3.98
C SER A 12 -29.77 -62.50 -3.30
N VAL A 13 -30.24 -62.91 -2.11
CA VAL A 13 -31.37 -62.28 -1.41
C VAL A 13 -30.92 -61.43 -0.19
N GLU A 14 -29.63 -61.46 0.17
CA GLU A 14 -29.06 -60.82 1.38
C GLU A 14 -29.10 -59.27 1.38
N ARG A 15 -29.57 -58.63 0.31
CA ARG A 15 -29.76 -57.17 0.21
C ARG A 15 -31.20 -56.69 0.46
N GLN A 16 -32.15 -57.58 0.76
CA GLN A 16 -33.56 -57.20 0.86
C GLN A 16 -33.89 -56.64 2.24
N SER A 17 -34.25 -55.36 2.31
CA SER A 17 -34.69 -54.72 3.55
C SER A 17 -36.05 -55.27 3.99
N ILE A 18 -36.08 -56.05 5.07
CA ILE A 18 -37.30 -56.39 5.79
C ILE A 18 -37.58 -55.25 6.76
N VAL A 19 -38.67 -54.50 6.56
CA VAL A 19 -39.01 -53.36 7.40
C VAL A 19 -40.17 -53.74 8.31
N ARG A 20 -39.95 -53.77 9.62
CA ARG A 20 -41.04 -53.82 10.61
C ARG A 20 -41.50 -52.38 10.84
N GLU A 21 -42.71 -52.07 10.38
CA GLU A 21 -43.30 -50.74 10.49
C GLU A 21 -44.43 -50.73 11.52
N THR A 22 -44.53 -49.65 12.31
CA THR A 22 -45.60 -49.44 13.28
C THR A 22 -46.13 -48.02 13.17
N ASN A 23 -47.45 -47.85 13.22
CA ASN A 23 -48.11 -46.53 13.26
C ASN A 23 -48.84 -46.29 14.60
N GLY A 24 -48.53 -47.08 15.62
CA GLY A 24 -49.19 -47.06 16.93
C GLY A 24 -50.45 -47.94 17.01
N THR A 25 -51.13 -48.21 15.89
CA THR A 25 -52.31 -49.10 15.84
C THR A 25 -52.00 -50.45 15.18
N TYR A 26 -51.24 -50.43 14.09
CA TYR A 26 -50.83 -51.61 13.33
C TYR A 26 -49.31 -51.76 13.40
N THR A 27 -48.83 -53.00 13.53
CA THR A 27 -47.41 -53.33 13.44
C THR A 27 -47.24 -54.51 12.49
N ASN A 28 -46.67 -54.27 11.32
CA ASN A 28 -46.52 -55.29 10.27
C ASN A 28 -45.06 -55.40 9.82
N MET A 29 -44.63 -56.61 9.46
CA MET A 29 -43.42 -56.80 8.65
C MET A 29 -43.80 -56.60 7.19
N LEU A 30 -43.26 -55.56 6.57
CA LEU A 30 -43.49 -55.20 5.18
C LEU A 30 -42.24 -55.58 4.37
N TYR A 31 -42.46 -56.25 3.24
CA TYR A 31 -41.40 -56.62 2.30
C TYR A 31 -41.45 -55.63 1.15
N ALA A 32 -40.66 -54.56 1.24
CA ALA A 32 -40.69 -53.47 0.26
C ALA A 32 -40.29 -53.87 -1.17
N ASN A 33 -39.80 -55.11 -1.40
CA ASN A 33 -39.22 -55.51 -2.68
C ASN A 33 -39.59 -56.94 -3.17
N THR A 34 -40.38 -57.73 -2.43
CA THR A 34 -40.60 -59.17 -2.77
C THR A 34 -41.98 -59.70 -2.39
N TYR A 35 -43.02 -59.31 -3.13
CA TYR A 35 -44.36 -59.91 -3.00
C TYR A 35 -44.93 -59.87 -1.56
N GLY A 36 -44.53 -58.85 -0.79
CA GLY A 36 -44.97 -58.68 0.59
C GLY A 36 -46.43 -58.30 0.71
N ARG A 37 -46.87 -58.12 1.96
CA ARG A 37 -48.19 -57.62 2.39
C ARG A 37 -48.47 -56.20 1.90
N ASN A 38 -48.51 -56.00 0.59
CA ASN A 38 -48.69 -54.71 -0.08
C ASN A 38 -50.08 -54.14 0.18
N ALA A 39 -51.08 -55.01 0.36
CA ALA A 39 -52.41 -54.61 0.78
C ALA A 39 -52.36 -53.94 2.15
N GLU A 40 -51.72 -54.56 3.14
CA GLU A 40 -51.57 -53.98 4.48
C GLU A 40 -50.60 -52.81 4.53
N ALA A 41 -49.59 -52.77 3.66
CA ALA A 41 -48.73 -51.59 3.49
C ALA A 41 -49.55 -50.37 3.05
N ILE A 42 -50.40 -50.55 2.03
CA ILE A 42 -51.28 -49.49 1.53
C ILE A 42 -52.38 -49.16 2.56
N SER A 43 -53.10 -50.16 3.08
CA SER A 43 -54.27 -49.94 3.93
C SER A 43 -53.93 -49.47 5.34
N ASN A 44 -52.85 -49.98 5.93
CA ASN A 44 -52.52 -49.73 7.33
C ASN A 44 -51.46 -48.63 7.48
N PHE A 45 -50.58 -48.44 6.48
CA PHE A 45 -49.48 -47.48 6.56
C PHE A 45 -49.54 -46.40 5.48
N ASN A 46 -50.58 -46.40 4.64
CA ASN A 46 -50.73 -45.49 3.51
C ASN A 46 -49.50 -45.50 2.58
N ARG A 47 -48.85 -46.68 2.48
CA ARG A 47 -47.60 -46.84 1.75
C ARG A 47 -47.90 -46.83 0.25
N ARG A 48 -47.18 -46.02 -0.49
CA ARG A 48 -47.22 -46.03 -1.96
C ARG A 48 -46.83 -47.42 -2.47
N SER A 49 -47.49 -47.91 -3.53
CA SER A 49 -47.10 -49.15 -4.21
C SER A 49 -45.65 -49.07 -4.72
N ASP A 50 -44.87 -50.14 -4.53
CA ASP A 50 -43.46 -50.22 -4.95
C ASP A 50 -43.27 -50.29 -6.48
N ALA A 51 -44.35 -50.52 -7.24
CA ALA A 51 -44.31 -50.41 -8.70
C ALA A 51 -44.40 -48.93 -9.13
N PHE A 52 -43.68 -48.57 -10.19
CA PHE A 52 -43.82 -47.24 -10.80
C PHE A 52 -45.28 -47.00 -11.20
N GLN A 53 -45.78 -45.81 -10.87
CA GLN A 53 -47.15 -45.35 -11.13
C GLN A 53 -47.15 -44.32 -12.24
N LYS A 54 -48.34 -44.00 -12.75
CA LYS A 54 -48.52 -42.90 -13.68
C LYS A 54 -47.87 -41.62 -13.13
N TYR A 55 -47.12 -40.93 -13.99
CA TYR A 55 -46.32 -39.73 -13.75
C TYR A 55 -45.02 -39.92 -12.96
N ASP A 56 -44.63 -41.16 -12.63
CA ASP A 56 -43.30 -41.40 -12.10
C ASP A 56 -42.23 -41.19 -13.14
N ILE A 57 -41.17 -40.51 -12.73
CA ILE A 57 -39.98 -40.27 -13.54
C ILE A 57 -38.80 -40.98 -12.88
N ILE A 58 -38.06 -41.75 -13.68
CA ILE A 58 -36.74 -42.28 -13.38
C ILE A 58 -35.76 -41.47 -14.22
N GLY A 59 -34.92 -40.65 -13.60
CA GLY A 59 -34.09 -39.65 -14.26
C GLY A 59 -33.63 -38.59 -13.26
N ILE A 60 -32.78 -37.66 -13.68
CA ILE A 60 -32.23 -36.61 -12.78
C ILE A 60 -33.36 -35.82 -12.08
N ASN A 61 -34.40 -35.42 -12.83
CA ASN A 61 -35.57 -34.73 -12.27
C ASN A 61 -36.56 -35.66 -11.53
N GLY A 62 -36.33 -36.98 -11.55
CA GLY A 62 -37.27 -37.99 -11.09
C GLY A 62 -37.20 -38.34 -9.61
N ILE A 63 -37.76 -39.50 -9.26
CA ILE A 63 -37.68 -40.09 -7.91
C ILE A 63 -36.26 -40.58 -7.64
N SER A 64 -35.60 -41.10 -8.68
CA SER A 64 -34.21 -41.53 -8.63
C SER A 64 -33.58 -41.37 -10.01
N PRO A 65 -32.31 -40.92 -10.11
CA PRO A 65 -31.59 -40.93 -11.37
C PRO A 65 -31.44 -42.34 -11.94
N ALA A 66 -31.52 -42.49 -13.26
CA ALA A 66 -31.14 -43.73 -13.92
C ALA A 66 -29.61 -43.88 -13.81
N MET A 67 -29.11 -44.88 -13.06
CA MET A 67 -27.67 -45.02 -12.78
C MET A 67 -27.21 -46.46 -13.05
N ASN A 68 -25.90 -46.64 -13.21
CA ASN A 68 -25.28 -47.97 -13.21
C ASN A 68 -25.51 -48.69 -11.87
N TYR A 69 -25.41 -50.01 -11.89
CA TYR A 69 -25.42 -50.82 -10.68
C TYR A 69 -24.02 -50.79 -10.03
N PRO A 70 -23.84 -50.20 -8.85
CA PRO A 70 -22.51 -50.12 -8.25
C PRO A 70 -22.16 -51.42 -7.52
N GLU A 71 -20.92 -51.90 -7.74
CA GLU A 71 -20.37 -53.06 -7.04
C GLU A 71 -19.84 -52.66 -5.67
N TYR A 72 -19.96 -53.55 -4.67
CA TYR A 72 -19.35 -53.32 -3.36
C TYR A 72 -17.94 -53.89 -3.33
N SER A 73 -16.98 -53.09 -2.91
CA SER A 73 -15.59 -53.51 -2.72
C SER A 73 -15.33 -53.79 -1.24
N THR A 74 -14.97 -55.03 -0.92
CA THR A 74 -14.60 -55.45 0.44
C THR A 74 -13.23 -54.91 0.85
N SER A 75 -12.32 -54.67 -0.10
CA SER A 75 -10.99 -54.12 0.17
C SER A 75 -11.04 -52.65 0.56
N THR A 76 -11.86 -51.86 -0.14
CA THR A 76 -12.02 -50.42 0.15
C THR A 76 -13.17 -50.13 1.10
N GLN A 77 -14.01 -51.14 1.41
CA GLN A 77 -15.20 -51.03 2.27
C GLN A 77 -16.19 -49.95 1.77
N LYS A 78 -16.37 -49.88 0.44
CA LYS A 78 -17.18 -48.86 -0.24
C LYS A 78 -18.07 -49.49 -1.31
N ILE A 79 -19.27 -48.94 -1.47
CA ILE A 79 -20.09 -49.13 -2.68
C ILE A 79 -19.45 -48.32 -3.81
N GLY A 80 -19.37 -48.88 -5.01
CA GLY A 80 -18.83 -48.22 -6.18
C GLY A 80 -19.57 -46.95 -6.60
N ILE A 81 -18.94 -46.20 -7.49
CA ILE A 81 -19.42 -44.91 -7.99
C ILE A 81 -20.70 -45.12 -8.84
N ARG A 82 -21.66 -44.22 -8.66
CA ARG A 82 -22.82 -44.08 -9.52
C ARG A 82 -22.63 -42.90 -10.47
N TYR A 83 -22.73 -43.15 -11.77
CA TYR A 83 -22.57 -42.13 -12.80
C TYR A 83 -23.92 -41.58 -13.22
N LEU A 84 -24.06 -40.26 -13.14
CA LEU A 84 -25.20 -39.55 -13.71
C LEU A 84 -25.17 -39.63 -15.24
N ASN A 85 -26.36 -39.56 -15.84
CA ASN A 85 -26.55 -39.49 -17.29
C ASN A 85 -27.87 -38.76 -17.59
N GLY A 86 -28.07 -38.41 -18.87
CA GLY A 86 -29.28 -37.71 -19.32
C GLY A 86 -30.48 -38.60 -19.65
N LEU A 87 -30.53 -39.86 -19.20
CA LEU A 87 -31.69 -40.74 -19.45
C LEU A 87 -32.83 -40.41 -18.49
N SER A 88 -34.03 -40.24 -19.04
CA SER A 88 -35.25 -39.96 -18.29
C SER A 88 -36.38 -40.83 -18.82
N VAL A 89 -37.01 -41.62 -17.95
CA VAL A 89 -38.12 -42.53 -18.25
C VAL A 89 -39.31 -42.12 -17.41
N GLU A 90 -40.36 -41.64 -18.07
CA GLU A 90 -41.60 -41.20 -17.44
C GLU A 90 -42.73 -42.19 -17.74
N VAL A 91 -43.45 -42.66 -16.71
CA VAL A 91 -44.64 -43.49 -16.89
C VAL A 91 -45.82 -42.60 -17.27
N ILE A 92 -46.26 -42.66 -18.52
CA ILE A 92 -47.36 -41.83 -19.03
C ILE A 92 -48.71 -42.44 -18.68
N GLU A 93 -48.81 -43.76 -18.72
CA GLU A 93 -50.06 -44.48 -18.50
C GLU A 93 -49.78 -45.90 -17.98
N LYS A 94 -50.67 -46.39 -17.13
CA LYS A 94 -50.68 -47.78 -16.64
C LYS A 94 -52.03 -48.39 -16.98
N TYR A 95 -52.02 -49.46 -17.77
CA TYR A 95 -53.22 -50.17 -18.18
C TYR A 95 -53.69 -51.13 -17.08
N SER A 96 -55.00 -51.44 -17.07
CA SER A 96 -55.61 -52.31 -16.06
C SER A 96 -55.06 -53.75 -16.05
N TRP A 97 -54.49 -54.21 -17.16
CA TRP A 97 -53.83 -55.51 -17.30
C TRP A 97 -52.33 -55.50 -16.97
N GLY A 98 -51.77 -54.38 -16.53
CA GLY A 98 -50.40 -54.28 -15.98
C GLY A 98 -49.36 -53.68 -16.92
N ASP A 99 -49.65 -53.50 -18.21
CA ASP A 99 -48.73 -52.84 -19.13
C ASP A 99 -48.56 -51.36 -18.78
N MET A 100 -47.37 -50.83 -19.04
CA MET A 100 -47.05 -49.41 -18.83
C MET A 100 -46.60 -48.77 -20.14
N LYS A 101 -47.20 -47.63 -20.47
CA LYS A 101 -46.71 -46.76 -21.54
C LYS A 101 -45.71 -45.78 -20.94
N VAL A 102 -44.49 -45.79 -21.44
CA VAL A 102 -43.40 -44.92 -20.98
C VAL A 102 -42.98 -43.93 -22.05
N LYS A 103 -42.54 -42.74 -21.63
CA LYS A 103 -41.85 -41.75 -22.44
C LYS A 103 -40.38 -41.74 -22.06
N ILE A 104 -39.51 -42.00 -23.02
CA ILE A 104 -38.07 -42.01 -22.83
C ILE A 104 -37.50 -40.73 -23.44
N ARG A 105 -36.74 -39.97 -22.66
CA ARG A 105 -35.97 -38.80 -23.09
C ARG A 105 -34.48 -39.09 -22.88
N PHE A 106 -33.68 -38.57 -23.79
CA PHE A 106 -32.24 -38.48 -23.66
C PHE A 106 -31.85 -37.02 -23.44
N ASN A 107 -30.65 -36.78 -22.92
CA ASN A 107 -30.11 -35.45 -22.65
C ASN A 107 -31.00 -34.60 -21.72
N ASP A 108 -31.65 -35.25 -20.75
CA ASP A 108 -32.50 -34.60 -19.74
C ASP A 108 -31.68 -34.33 -18.46
N TYR A 109 -31.04 -33.17 -18.42
CA TYR A 109 -30.11 -32.75 -17.36
C TYR A 109 -30.74 -31.86 -16.29
N ASN A 110 -32.02 -31.51 -16.45
CA ASN A 110 -32.72 -30.57 -15.58
C ASN A 110 -33.16 -31.26 -14.28
N MET A 111 -33.15 -30.49 -13.20
CA MET A 111 -33.58 -30.88 -11.88
C MET A 111 -34.41 -29.76 -11.27
N GLU A 112 -35.56 -30.11 -10.70
CA GLU A 112 -36.43 -29.19 -9.98
C GLU A 112 -36.88 -29.79 -8.64
N GLY A 113 -37.31 -28.90 -7.74
CA GLY A 113 -37.77 -29.23 -6.41
C GLY A 113 -36.65 -29.71 -5.48
N PHE A 114 -37.04 -30.45 -4.44
CA PHE A 114 -36.11 -31.04 -3.50
C PHE A 114 -35.59 -32.39 -4.00
N LYS A 115 -34.26 -32.54 -4.08
CA LYS A 115 -33.59 -33.83 -4.29
C LYS A 115 -32.61 -34.12 -3.17
N ARG A 116 -32.62 -35.37 -2.69
CA ARG A 116 -31.64 -35.87 -1.72
C ARG A 116 -30.80 -36.97 -2.34
N TRP A 117 -29.51 -36.74 -2.43
CA TRP A 117 -28.54 -37.65 -3.04
C TRP A 117 -27.57 -38.16 -1.98
N THR A 118 -27.31 -39.47 -2.01
CA THR A 118 -26.49 -40.16 -1.00
C THR A 118 -25.61 -41.23 -1.63
N GLY A 119 -24.45 -41.51 -1.02
CA GLY A 119 -23.44 -42.42 -1.54
C GLY A 119 -22.42 -41.71 -2.43
N TYR A 120 -21.73 -42.47 -3.27
CA TYR A 120 -20.71 -41.97 -4.21
C TYR A 120 -21.35 -41.71 -5.58
N ILE A 121 -21.41 -40.45 -5.99
CA ILE A 121 -22.07 -40.00 -7.22
C ILE A 121 -21.08 -39.17 -8.03
N SER A 122 -21.01 -39.40 -9.33
CA SER A 122 -20.17 -38.63 -10.24
C SER A 122 -20.98 -38.03 -11.38
N LEU A 123 -20.71 -36.77 -11.71
CA LEU A 123 -21.22 -36.05 -12.88
C LEU A 123 -20.13 -36.02 -13.97
N PRO A 124 -20.24 -36.86 -15.02
CA PRO A 124 -19.36 -36.79 -16.20
C PRO A 124 -19.61 -35.52 -17.02
N ASP A 125 -18.71 -35.22 -17.96
CA ASP A 125 -19.00 -34.31 -19.09
C ASP A 125 -19.98 -35.02 -20.03
N LEU A 126 -21.26 -34.72 -19.87
CA LEU A 126 -22.37 -35.36 -20.60
C LEU A 126 -22.69 -34.63 -21.90
N THR A 127 -22.32 -33.37 -22.01
CA THR A 127 -22.66 -32.47 -23.11
C THR A 127 -21.47 -32.19 -24.02
N ALA A 128 -20.29 -32.73 -23.72
CA ALA A 128 -19.03 -32.39 -24.39
C ALA A 128 -18.78 -30.88 -24.38
N ASN A 129 -19.03 -30.24 -23.23
CA ASN A 129 -18.92 -28.78 -23.01
C ASN A 129 -19.85 -27.91 -23.89
N SER A 130 -20.86 -28.50 -24.56
CA SER A 130 -21.82 -27.73 -25.36
C SER A 130 -22.93 -27.09 -24.54
N ASN A 131 -23.13 -27.53 -23.29
CA ASN A 131 -24.11 -26.99 -22.34
C ASN A 131 -23.69 -27.36 -20.90
N TYR A 132 -24.53 -27.08 -19.91
CA TYR A 132 -24.38 -27.59 -18.55
C TYR A 132 -24.76 -29.07 -18.45
N ASP A 133 -23.97 -29.86 -17.72
CA ASP A 133 -24.18 -31.30 -17.54
C ASP A 133 -25.20 -31.64 -16.45
N LEU A 134 -25.41 -30.68 -15.53
CA LEU A 134 -26.48 -30.69 -14.53
C LEU A 134 -27.05 -29.28 -14.41
N ILE A 135 -28.37 -29.17 -14.38
CA ILE A 135 -29.08 -27.89 -14.28
C ILE A 135 -30.10 -27.97 -13.14
N LEU A 136 -29.84 -27.27 -12.03
CA LEU A 136 -30.82 -27.12 -10.95
C LEU A 136 -31.62 -25.83 -11.19
N THR A 137 -32.93 -25.97 -11.42
CA THR A 137 -33.83 -24.87 -11.76
C THR A 137 -35.09 -24.88 -10.90
N GLY A 138 -35.85 -23.78 -10.97
CA GLY A 138 -37.05 -23.57 -10.18
C GLY A 138 -36.73 -22.89 -8.85
N SER A 139 -37.37 -21.75 -8.59
CA SER A 139 -37.13 -20.98 -7.37
C SER A 139 -37.45 -21.82 -6.13
N GLY A 140 -36.49 -21.93 -5.20
CA GLY A 140 -36.61 -22.74 -3.99
C GLY A 140 -36.28 -24.24 -4.17
N SER A 141 -35.86 -24.65 -5.36
CA SER A 141 -35.32 -26.00 -5.58
C SER A 141 -33.97 -26.16 -4.87
N PHE A 142 -33.72 -27.34 -4.30
CA PHE A 142 -32.44 -27.62 -3.66
C PHE A 142 -31.99 -29.07 -3.82
N LEU A 143 -30.69 -29.22 -4.06
CA LEU A 143 -29.98 -30.49 -4.07
C LEU A 143 -29.26 -30.68 -2.74
N HIS A 144 -29.62 -31.73 -2.02
CA HIS A 144 -29.06 -32.07 -0.72
C HIS A 144 -28.16 -33.31 -0.83
N ILE A 145 -26.85 -33.11 -0.72
CA ILE A 145 -25.86 -34.17 -0.59
C ILE A 145 -25.74 -34.54 0.89
N ASP A 146 -26.22 -35.72 1.24
CA ASP A 146 -26.41 -36.14 2.63
C ASP A 146 -25.93 -37.57 2.85
N LYS A 147 -25.50 -37.90 4.07
CA LYS A 147 -25.09 -39.25 4.46
C LYS A 147 -26.25 -40.24 4.32
N SER A 148 -25.97 -41.42 3.76
CA SER A 148 -27.02 -42.43 3.58
C SER A 148 -27.39 -43.04 4.93
N LYS A 149 -28.59 -42.79 5.48
CA LYS A 149 -29.08 -43.41 6.74
C LYS A 149 -29.28 -44.95 6.65
N ILE A 150 -28.69 -45.58 5.64
CA ILE A 150 -28.76 -47.00 5.32
C ILE A 150 -27.32 -47.52 5.31
N PRO A 151 -27.04 -48.66 5.99
CA PRO A 151 -25.72 -49.27 5.96
C PRO A 151 -25.20 -49.48 4.53
N ASN A 152 -23.99 -49.03 4.27
CA ASN A 152 -23.34 -49.10 2.95
C ASN A 152 -21.89 -49.60 3.02
N ARG A 153 -21.49 -50.14 4.18
CA ARG A 153 -20.21 -50.79 4.48
C ARG A 153 -20.40 -51.89 5.52
N ASN A 154 -19.46 -52.84 5.58
CA ASN A 154 -19.51 -53.99 6.49
C ASN A 154 -18.66 -53.83 7.77
N THR A 155 -18.04 -52.67 7.98
CA THR A 155 -17.25 -52.33 9.17
C THR A 155 -17.71 -50.99 9.75
N LEU A 156 -17.45 -50.78 11.04
CA LEU A 156 -17.76 -49.51 11.70
C LEU A 156 -16.80 -48.41 11.26
N LEU A 157 -17.36 -47.25 10.92
CA LEU A 157 -16.69 -45.96 10.79
C LEU A 157 -17.39 -45.01 11.76
N ASN A 158 -16.66 -44.48 12.74
CA ASN A 158 -17.19 -43.58 13.75
C ASN A 158 -18.45 -44.14 14.45
N GLY A 159 -18.47 -45.45 14.72
CA GLY A 159 -19.59 -46.13 15.39
C GLY A 159 -20.77 -46.49 14.48
N GLU A 160 -20.69 -46.25 13.16
CA GLU A 160 -21.77 -46.54 12.21
C GLU A 160 -21.31 -47.41 11.03
N PHE A 161 -22.23 -48.18 10.44
CA PHE A 161 -21.98 -48.94 9.19
C PHE A 161 -22.23 -48.10 7.93
N ILE A 162 -21.94 -46.81 7.99
CA ILE A 162 -22.33 -45.83 6.99
C ILE A 162 -21.14 -44.95 6.63
N ASN A 163 -20.76 -44.95 5.35
CA ASN A 163 -19.87 -43.97 4.75
C ASN A 163 -20.59 -42.63 4.54
N PRO A 164 -19.90 -41.49 4.77
CA PRO A 164 -20.33 -40.20 4.24
C PRO A 164 -20.50 -40.22 2.73
N SER A 165 -21.31 -39.31 2.20
CA SER A 165 -21.58 -39.20 0.77
C SER A 165 -20.55 -38.34 0.06
N GLU A 166 -20.31 -38.63 -1.21
CA GLU A 166 -19.38 -37.88 -2.06
C GLU A 166 -20.06 -37.60 -3.40
N PHE A 167 -20.10 -36.33 -3.79
CA PHE A 167 -20.56 -35.90 -5.11
C PHE A 167 -19.41 -35.24 -5.87
N THR A 168 -19.01 -35.86 -6.97
CA THR A 168 -17.82 -35.47 -7.73
C THR A 168 -18.22 -34.96 -9.11
N LEU A 169 -17.90 -33.70 -9.39
CA LEU A 169 -17.91 -33.16 -10.75
C LEU A 169 -16.61 -33.63 -11.41
N MET A 170 -16.72 -34.57 -12.35
CA MET A 170 -15.58 -35.13 -13.08
C MET A 170 -14.91 -34.07 -13.97
N PRO A 171 -13.71 -34.33 -14.51
CA PRO A 171 -13.02 -33.35 -15.33
C PRO A 171 -13.87 -32.78 -16.46
N ASN A 172 -13.81 -31.45 -16.63
CA ASN A 172 -14.57 -30.65 -17.59
C ASN A 172 -16.10 -30.64 -17.41
N SER A 173 -16.66 -31.30 -16.38
CA SER A 173 -18.11 -31.26 -16.19
C SER A 173 -18.58 -29.95 -15.54
N SER A 174 -19.83 -29.60 -15.80
CA SER A 174 -20.39 -28.29 -15.44
C SER A 174 -21.78 -28.41 -14.79
N PHE A 175 -21.97 -27.67 -13.69
CA PHE A 175 -23.22 -27.66 -12.93
C PHE A 175 -23.74 -26.22 -12.79
N LEU A 176 -24.95 -25.99 -13.31
CA LEU A 176 -25.69 -24.76 -13.14
C LEU A 176 -26.59 -24.81 -11.89
N LEU A 177 -26.35 -23.90 -10.95
CA LEU A 177 -27.29 -23.52 -9.90
C LEU A 177 -28.09 -22.30 -10.37
N GLY A 178 -29.34 -22.53 -10.78
CA GLY A 178 -30.23 -21.48 -11.28
C GLY A 178 -30.67 -20.49 -10.20
N VAL A 179 -31.38 -19.43 -10.61
CA VAL A 179 -31.89 -18.38 -9.70
C VAL A 179 -32.62 -18.95 -8.48
N ASN A 180 -32.27 -18.47 -7.27
CA ASN A 180 -32.88 -18.88 -5.99
C ASN A 180 -32.84 -20.41 -5.74
N THR A 181 -31.77 -21.09 -6.15
CA THR A 181 -31.57 -22.53 -5.87
C THR A 181 -30.48 -22.77 -4.85
N GLU A 182 -30.44 -23.96 -4.25
CA GLU A 182 -29.46 -24.30 -3.22
C GLU A 182 -28.77 -25.65 -3.49
N LEU A 183 -27.44 -25.68 -3.36
CA LEU A 183 -26.66 -26.89 -3.13
C LEU A 183 -26.31 -26.98 -1.64
N ARG A 184 -26.81 -28.00 -0.96
CA ARG A 184 -26.53 -28.28 0.45
C ARG A 184 -25.64 -29.50 0.60
N ILE A 185 -24.51 -29.34 1.26
CA ILE A 185 -23.56 -30.40 1.60
C ILE A 185 -23.62 -30.60 3.12
N ASP A 186 -24.08 -31.77 3.56
CA ASP A 186 -24.46 -32.02 4.95
C ASP A 186 -23.93 -33.36 5.49
N ASN A 187 -23.82 -33.47 6.81
CA ASN A 187 -23.53 -34.68 7.57
C ASN A 187 -22.25 -35.41 7.13
N GLN A 188 -21.12 -34.70 7.20
CA GLN A 188 -19.79 -35.21 6.82
C GLN A 188 -19.63 -35.48 5.32
N SER A 189 -20.57 -35.04 4.49
CA SER A 189 -20.50 -35.28 3.04
C SER A 189 -19.47 -34.38 2.36
N THR A 190 -19.06 -34.78 1.17
CA THR A 190 -18.06 -34.06 0.39
C THR A 190 -18.59 -33.76 -1.01
N VAL A 191 -18.35 -32.54 -1.49
CA VAL A 191 -18.43 -32.22 -2.93
C VAL A 191 -17.02 -31.96 -3.44
N VAL A 192 -16.65 -32.58 -4.55
CA VAL A 192 -15.35 -32.44 -5.20
C VAL A 192 -15.53 -31.90 -6.61
N LEU A 193 -14.85 -30.81 -6.92
CA LEU A 193 -14.72 -30.29 -8.27
C LEU A 193 -13.35 -30.76 -8.80
N GLU A 194 -13.35 -31.72 -9.73
CA GLU A 194 -12.13 -32.20 -10.40
C GLU A 194 -11.66 -31.20 -11.46
N SER A 195 -10.50 -31.47 -12.06
CA SER A 195 -9.81 -30.54 -12.96
C SER A 195 -10.70 -29.96 -14.06
N ASN A 196 -10.70 -28.63 -14.18
CA ASN A 196 -11.49 -27.86 -15.15
C ASN A 196 -13.02 -28.01 -15.03
N SER A 197 -13.52 -28.67 -13.98
CA SER A 197 -14.96 -28.68 -13.71
C SER A 197 -15.44 -27.32 -13.20
N LYS A 198 -16.73 -27.05 -13.33
CA LYS A 198 -17.30 -25.73 -13.05
C LYS A 198 -18.64 -25.81 -12.34
N ILE A 199 -18.83 -24.99 -11.30
CA ILE A 199 -20.16 -24.63 -10.81
C ILE A 199 -20.46 -23.18 -11.21
N PHE A 200 -21.59 -22.97 -11.88
CA PHE A 200 -22.10 -21.64 -12.20
C PHE A 200 -23.29 -21.30 -11.30
N MET A 201 -23.17 -20.23 -10.53
CA MET A 201 -24.17 -19.76 -9.56
C MET A 201 -24.90 -18.53 -10.10
N GLU A 202 -26.18 -18.69 -10.43
CA GLU A 202 -27.03 -17.57 -10.81
C GLU A 202 -27.41 -16.70 -9.59
N ARG A 203 -28.15 -15.62 -9.86
CA ARG A 203 -28.56 -14.65 -8.83
C ARG A 203 -29.26 -15.35 -7.66
N TYR A 204 -28.80 -15.04 -6.44
CA TYR A 204 -29.38 -15.54 -5.19
C TYR A 204 -29.35 -17.06 -5.03
N SER A 205 -28.54 -17.79 -5.78
CA SER A 205 -28.30 -19.21 -5.50
C SER A 205 -27.29 -19.37 -4.35
N ASP A 206 -27.43 -20.44 -3.58
CA ASP A 206 -26.60 -20.68 -2.39
C ASP A 206 -25.84 -22.02 -2.49
N ILE A 207 -24.60 -22.04 -2.01
CA ILE A 207 -23.91 -23.27 -1.60
C ILE A 207 -23.76 -23.22 -0.07
N ASN A 208 -24.34 -24.21 0.62
CA ASN A 208 -24.24 -24.36 2.07
C ASN A 208 -23.45 -25.61 2.42
N VAL A 209 -22.32 -25.44 3.12
CA VAL A 209 -21.46 -26.54 3.59
C VAL A 209 -21.57 -26.60 5.10
N ILE A 210 -22.24 -27.64 5.60
CA ILE A 210 -22.69 -27.72 6.99
C ILE A 210 -22.43 -29.08 7.64
N ASN A 211 -22.42 -29.12 8.98
CA ASN A 211 -22.31 -30.33 9.80
C ASN A 211 -21.11 -31.22 9.44
N ASN A 212 -19.90 -30.69 9.60
CA ASN A 212 -18.61 -31.35 9.34
C ASN A 212 -18.39 -31.74 7.87
N SER A 213 -19.00 -31.01 6.94
CA SER A 213 -18.91 -31.32 5.50
C SER A 213 -17.74 -30.61 4.84
N THR A 214 -17.43 -31.01 3.60
CA THR A 214 -16.28 -30.47 2.86
C THR A 214 -16.64 -30.12 1.42
N LEU A 215 -16.18 -28.95 0.96
CA LEU A 215 -16.14 -28.58 -0.45
C LEU A 215 -14.68 -28.53 -0.91
N ILE A 216 -14.32 -29.30 -1.93
CA ILE A 216 -12.95 -29.37 -2.46
C ILE A 216 -12.94 -28.84 -3.90
N ILE A 217 -12.08 -27.87 -4.18
CA ILE A 217 -11.92 -27.24 -5.50
C ILE A 217 -10.51 -27.52 -5.98
N LYS A 218 -10.36 -28.52 -6.86
CA LYS A 218 -9.05 -28.96 -7.37
C LYS A 218 -8.54 -28.10 -8.51
N GLU A 219 -7.29 -28.34 -8.87
CA GLU A 219 -6.55 -27.62 -9.91
C GLU A 219 -7.34 -27.35 -11.19
N GLY A 220 -7.46 -26.08 -11.55
CA GLY A 220 -8.20 -25.62 -12.74
C GLY A 220 -9.72 -25.62 -12.61
N ALA A 221 -10.28 -26.18 -11.53
CA ALA A 221 -11.72 -26.14 -11.28
C ALA A 221 -12.18 -24.78 -10.73
N LYS A 222 -13.43 -24.41 -11.01
CA LYS A 222 -13.90 -23.04 -10.82
C LYS A 222 -15.33 -22.95 -10.28
N ILE A 223 -15.58 -21.95 -9.44
CA ILE A 223 -16.92 -21.50 -9.07
C ILE A 223 -17.13 -20.08 -9.59
N GLU A 224 -18.19 -19.88 -10.38
CA GLU A 224 -18.60 -18.57 -10.89
C GLU A 224 -19.84 -18.07 -10.16
N GLN A 225 -19.80 -16.83 -9.66
CA GLN A 225 -20.86 -16.24 -8.83
C GLN A 225 -21.48 -15.00 -9.49
N LEU A 226 -22.79 -15.03 -9.77
CA LEU A 226 -23.54 -13.82 -10.11
C LEU A 226 -24.03 -13.07 -8.86
N LEU A 227 -24.51 -11.83 -9.07
CA LEU A 227 -24.98 -10.92 -8.03
C LEU A 227 -25.93 -11.61 -7.03
N GLY A 228 -25.58 -11.50 -5.75
CA GLY A 228 -26.39 -11.99 -4.63
C GLY A 228 -26.31 -13.49 -4.38
N SER A 229 -25.58 -14.26 -5.19
CA SER A 229 -25.24 -15.65 -4.88
C SER A 229 -24.27 -15.73 -3.70
N ARG A 230 -24.36 -16.79 -2.88
CA ARG A 230 -23.59 -16.90 -1.62
C ARG A 230 -23.01 -18.28 -1.42
N ILE A 231 -21.84 -18.33 -0.79
CA ILE A 231 -21.24 -19.57 -0.29
C ILE A 231 -21.07 -19.42 1.22
N TYR A 232 -21.63 -20.36 1.97
CA TYR A 232 -21.57 -20.39 3.42
C TYR A 232 -20.91 -21.68 3.90
N ILE A 233 -19.84 -21.54 4.69
CA ILE A 233 -19.14 -22.64 5.35
C ILE A 233 -19.40 -22.51 6.85
N ASP A 234 -20.13 -23.46 7.44
CA ASP A 234 -20.43 -23.43 8.88
C ASP A 234 -19.20 -23.67 9.75
N ALA A 235 -19.32 -23.41 11.05
CA ALA A 235 -18.24 -23.50 12.02
C ALA A 235 -17.54 -24.86 12.14
N THR A 236 -18.11 -25.93 11.60
CA THR A 236 -17.56 -27.29 11.65
C THR A 236 -17.06 -27.80 10.30
N SER A 237 -17.32 -27.05 9.24
CA SER A 237 -17.11 -27.47 7.86
C SER A 237 -15.89 -26.81 7.23
N THR A 238 -15.45 -27.35 6.09
CA THR A 238 -14.22 -26.92 5.44
C THR A 238 -14.44 -26.66 3.95
N ILE A 239 -13.86 -25.57 3.45
CA ILE A 239 -13.60 -25.37 2.03
C ILE A 239 -12.10 -25.53 1.76
N ILE A 240 -11.74 -26.36 0.78
CA ILE A 240 -10.35 -26.66 0.42
C ILE A 240 -10.09 -26.18 -1.02
N PHE A 241 -9.12 -25.29 -1.17
CA PHE A 241 -8.60 -24.84 -2.46
C PHE A 241 -7.31 -25.60 -2.79
N ASP A 242 -7.44 -26.66 -3.60
CA ASP A 242 -6.32 -27.52 -4.02
C ASP A 242 -5.87 -27.16 -5.46
N GLY A 243 -5.62 -25.86 -5.68
CA GLY A 243 -5.24 -25.29 -6.97
C GLY A 243 -6.40 -24.80 -7.84
N GLY A 244 -7.65 -24.99 -7.41
CA GLY A 244 -8.83 -24.37 -8.00
C GLY A 244 -9.21 -23.06 -7.32
N GLY A 245 -10.26 -22.40 -7.80
CA GLY A 245 -10.66 -21.10 -7.26
C GLY A 245 -11.99 -20.56 -7.76
N PHE A 246 -12.14 -19.24 -7.71
CA PHE A 246 -13.30 -18.53 -8.23
C PHE A 246 -13.00 -17.92 -9.60
N GLU A 247 -14.01 -17.79 -10.44
CA GLU A 247 -13.92 -17.09 -11.72
C GLU A 247 -14.85 -15.87 -11.77
N ASN A 248 -14.35 -14.83 -12.43
CA ASN A 248 -14.67 -13.41 -12.22
C ASN A 248 -16.10 -12.99 -12.60
N TYR A 249 -16.87 -12.53 -11.62
CA TYR A 249 -18.05 -11.67 -11.81
C TYR A 249 -18.33 -10.79 -10.57
N ASN A 250 -17.54 -9.74 -10.30
CA ASN A 250 -17.83 -8.54 -9.47
C ASN A 250 -18.61 -8.61 -8.11
N TYR A 251 -19.01 -9.77 -7.60
CA TYR A 251 -20.02 -9.92 -6.54
C TYR A 251 -19.83 -11.20 -5.72
N ARG A 252 -18.62 -11.43 -5.22
CA ARG A 252 -18.35 -12.60 -4.37
C ARG A 252 -18.91 -12.35 -2.97
N TYR A 253 -19.74 -13.28 -2.49
CA TYR A 253 -20.15 -13.38 -1.08
C TYR A 253 -19.75 -14.74 -0.56
N LEU A 254 -18.67 -14.76 0.22
CA LEU A 254 -18.15 -15.95 0.88
C LEU A 254 -18.12 -15.70 2.38
N THR A 255 -18.84 -16.51 3.14
CA THR A 255 -18.81 -16.48 4.60
C THR A 255 -18.17 -17.77 5.09
N VAL A 256 -17.08 -17.62 5.86
CA VAL A 256 -16.34 -18.73 6.44
C VAL A 256 -16.43 -18.66 7.96
N ASP A 257 -17.37 -19.41 8.54
CA ASP A 257 -17.44 -19.65 9.97
C ASP A 257 -16.54 -20.82 10.41
N GLY A 258 -16.31 -21.78 9.52
CA GLY A 258 -15.43 -22.94 9.70
C GLY A 258 -14.04 -22.71 9.15
N THR A 259 -13.54 -23.62 8.32
CA THR A 259 -12.15 -23.59 7.86
C THR A 259 -12.05 -23.29 6.37
N LEU A 260 -11.22 -22.30 6.02
CA LEU A 260 -10.69 -22.14 4.67
C LEU A 260 -9.29 -22.75 4.64
N LYS A 261 -9.08 -23.74 3.80
CA LYS A 261 -7.78 -24.43 3.66
C LYS A 261 -7.20 -24.27 2.26
N VAL A 262 -5.90 -23.99 2.18
CA VAL A 262 -5.14 -23.95 0.91
C VAL A 262 -4.21 -25.16 0.83
N GLY A 263 -4.27 -25.89 -0.29
CA GLY A 263 -3.50 -27.12 -0.50
C GLY A 263 -2.00 -26.90 -0.68
N GLN A 264 -1.23 -27.98 -0.60
CA GLN A 264 0.23 -27.97 -0.57
C GLN A 264 0.82 -27.33 -1.84
N ASN A 265 1.73 -26.36 -1.68
CA ASN A 265 2.33 -25.60 -2.78
C ASN A 265 1.30 -24.95 -3.73
N LYS A 266 0.06 -24.72 -3.27
CA LYS A 266 -0.99 -24.05 -4.05
C LYS A 266 -1.08 -22.58 -3.64
N THR A 267 -1.43 -21.74 -4.61
CA THR A 267 -1.73 -20.33 -4.36
C THR A 267 -3.22 -20.09 -4.54
N LEU A 268 -3.90 -19.69 -3.47
CA LEU A 268 -5.27 -19.19 -3.57
C LEU A 268 -5.25 -17.71 -3.92
N THR A 269 -5.83 -17.36 -5.06
CA THR A 269 -5.99 -15.95 -5.48
C THR A 269 -7.46 -15.55 -5.44
N LEU A 270 -7.75 -14.48 -4.71
CA LEU A 270 -9.07 -13.92 -4.49
C LEU A 270 -9.09 -12.48 -5.02
N THR A 271 -9.31 -12.34 -6.32
CA THR A 271 -9.33 -11.06 -7.06
C THR A 271 -10.74 -10.49 -7.22
N GLU A 272 -10.85 -9.16 -7.38
CA GLU A 272 -12.10 -8.42 -7.70
C GLU A 272 -12.98 -8.10 -6.47
N PRO A 273 -13.94 -7.15 -6.56
CA PRO A 273 -14.70 -6.72 -5.40
C PRO A 273 -15.65 -7.84 -4.92
N GLY A 274 -15.78 -7.95 -3.61
CA GLY A 274 -16.57 -8.99 -2.97
C GLY A 274 -16.33 -8.99 -1.46
N ASN A 275 -17.36 -9.36 -0.70
CA ASN A 275 -17.27 -9.42 0.74
C ASN A 275 -16.90 -10.85 1.14
N ILE A 276 -15.69 -11.03 1.64
CA ILE A 276 -15.29 -12.24 2.35
C ILE A 276 -15.45 -11.98 3.84
N ILE A 277 -16.39 -12.69 4.46
CA ILE A 277 -16.63 -12.60 5.90
C ILE A 277 -15.85 -13.72 6.57
N LEU A 278 -14.86 -13.35 7.37
CA LEU A 278 -13.99 -14.24 8.10
C LEU A 278 -14.41 -14.30 9.57
N ASN A 279 -14.80 -15.50 9.99
CA ASN A 279 -15.18 -15.80 11.35
C ASN A 279 -14.43 -17.04 11.85
N GLY A 280 -14.06 -17.99 10.99
CA GLY A 280 -13.33 -19.22 11.37
C GLY A 280 -11.81 -19.21 11.11
N SER A 281 -11.23 -20.37 10.77
CA SER A 281 -9.77 -20.54 10.60
C SER A 281 -9.32 -20.42 9.14
N ILE A 282 -8.07 -19.97 8.95
CA ILE A 282 -7.37 -20.00 7.67
C ILE A 282 -6.15 -20.93 7.81
N GLU A 283 -6.22 -22.08 7.16
CA GLU A 283 -5.24 -23.15 7.24
C GLU A 283 -4.46 -23.31 5.93
N ALA A 284 -3.23 -23.79 6.05
CA ALA A 284 -2.34 -24.06 4.92
C ALA A 284 -1.75 -25.45 5.05
N ASP A 285 -1.61 -26.16 3.93
CA ASP A 285 -0.60 -27.19 3.83
C ASP A 285 0.74 -26.54 3.41
N ALA A 286 1.86 -27.20 3.71
CA ALA A 286 3.21 -26.69 3.48
C ALA A 286 3.41 -26.03 2.09
N GLY A 287 3.97 -24.82 2.09
CA GLY A 287 4.29 -24.06 0.88
C GLY A 287 3.09 -23.38 0.22
N ALA A 288 1.91 -23.42 0.83
CA ALA A 288 0.74 -22.71 0.32
C ALA A 288 0.94 -21.19 0.34
N SER A 289 0.18 -20.47 -0.49
CA SER A 289 0.14 -19.00 -0.48
C SER A 289 -1.29 -18.50 -0.65
N ILE A 290 -1.58 -17.32 -0.11
CA ILE A 290 -2.88 -16.67 -0.27
C ILE A 290 -2.73 -15.21 -0.68
N ILE A 291 -3.53 -14.81 -1.67
CA ILE A 291 -3.54 -13.47 -2.24
C ILE A 291 -4.97 -12.95 -2.22
N PHE A 292 -5.22 -11.92 -1.42
CA PHE A 292 -6.43 -11.11 -1.49
C PHE A 292 -6.09 -9.85 -2.29
N ASN A 293 -6.74 -9.66 -3.44
CA ASN A 293 -6.50 -8.49 -4.29
C ASN A 293 -7.83 -7.85 -4.66
N GLY A 294 -8.17 -6.75 -3.99
CA GLY A 294 -9.35 -5.97 -4.34
C GLY A 294 -9.11 -5.05 -5.54
N THR A 295 -10.03 -4.13 -5.76
CA THR A 295 -9.94 -3.14 -6.86
C THR A 295 -9.31 -1.82 -6.41
N ASN A 296 -9.55 -1.40 -5.17
CA ASN A 296 -9.03 -0.19 -4.57
C ASN A 296 -9.24 -0.22 -3.05
N LYS A 297 -8.49 0.61 -2.32
CA LYS A 297 -8.53 0.68 -0.84
C LYS A 297 -9.89 1.04 -0.21
N THR A 298 -10.88 1.50 -0.98
CA THR A 298 -12.19 1.91 -0.42
C THR A 298 -13.27 0.82 -0.54
N THR A 299 -13.05 -0.19 -1.39
CA THR A 299 -13.99 -1.30 -1.57
C THR A 299 -13.73 -2.39 -0.55
N ILE A 300 -14.79 -2.84 0.14
CA ILE A 300 -14.70 -3.92 1.13
C ILE A 300 -14.18 -5.18 0.44
N LEU A 301 -13.10 -5.71 0.99
CA LEU A 301 -12.45 -6.96 0.58
C LEU A 301 -12.66 -8.02 1.65
N LEU A 302 -12.41 -7.65 2.91
CA LEU A 302 -12.53 -8.53 4.07
C LEU A 302 -13.39 -7.88 5.15
N GLU A 303 -14.22 -8.70 5.79
CA GLU A 303 -14.88 -8.39 7.05
C GLU A 303 -14.42 -9.39 8.12
N VAL A 304 -13.80 -8.88 9.17
CA VAL A 304 -13.19 -9.67 10.23
C VAL A 304 -14.10 -9.60 11.45
N GLN A 305 -14.61 -10.75 11.90
CA GLN A 305 -15.60 -10.83 12.98
C GLN A 305 -14.99 -11.13 14.36
N ARG A 306 -13.78 -11.68 14.39
CA ARG A 306 -13.02 -12.06 15.58
C ARG A 306 -11.53 -12.15 15.22
N SER A 307 -10.68 -12.63 16.11
CA SER A 307 -9.28 -12.91 15.76
C SER A 307 -9.22 -14.06 14.75
N ILE A 308 -8.61 -13.80 13.59
CA ILE A 308 -8.42 -14.74 12.50
C ILE A 308 -6.92 -14.92 12.31
N SER A 309 -6.48 -16.17 12.41
CA SER A 309 -5.07 -16.51 12.34
C SER A 309 -4.74 -17.18 11.00
N PHE A 310 -3.69 -16.70 10.35
CA PHE A 310 -3.06 -17.37 9.21
C PHE A 310 -2.07 -18.41 9.74
N ASP A 311 -2.23 -19.66 9.30
CA ASP A 311 -1.38 -20.77 9.69
C ASP A 311 0.12 -20.55 9.35
N THR A 312 0.99 -21.27 10.05
CA THR A 312 2.45 -21.18 9.96
C THR A 312 3.02 -21.70 8.64
N ASP A 313 2.27 -22.55 7.93
CA ASP A 313 2.71 -23.24 6.71
C ASP A 313 2.58 -22.39 5.42
N PHE A 314 2.11 -21.15 5.52
CA PHE A 314 2.05 -20.24 4.38
C PHE A 314 3.44 -19.75 3.97
N ALA A 315 3.85 -20.02 2.73
CA ALA A 315 4.99 -19.35 2.10
C ALA A 315 4.73 -17.86 1.81
N GLY A 316 3.45 -17.45 1.70
CA GLY A 316 3.11 -16.08 1.34
C GLY A 316 1.70 -15.66 1.72
N VAL A 317 1.59 -14.50 2.36
CA VAL A 317 0.31 -13.81 2.62
C VAL A 317 0.37 -12.42 1.96
N THR A 318 -0.47 -12.19 0.96
CA THR A 318 -0.56 -10.90 0.27
C THR A 318 -1.98 -10.34 0.37
N ILE A 319 -2.10 -9.10 0.82
CA ILE A 319 -3.36 -8.35 0.85
C ILE A 319 -3.15 -7.02 0.14
N ARG A 320 -3.89 -6.76 -0.95
CA ARG A 320 -3.77 -5.53 -1.72
C ARG A 320 -5.09 -4.92 -2.14
N ASN A 321 -5.07 -3.61 -2.36
CA ASN A 321 -6.13 -2.87 -3.06
C ASN A 321 -7.52 -3.06 -2.44
N GLY A 322 -7.65 -2.98 -1.12
CA GLY A 322 -8.93 -3.29 -0.47
C GLY A 322 -9.14 -2.67 0.90
N LYS A 323 -10.40 -2.62 1.32
CA LYS A 323 -10.80 -2.24 2.67
C LYS A 323 -11.02 -3.49 3.52
N ILE A 324 -10.42 -3.51 4.72
CA ILE A 324 -10.65 -4.51 5.76
C ILE A 324 -11.49 -3.86 6.86
N VAL A 325 -12.67 -4.42 7.10
CA VAL A 325 -13.59 -3.95 8.14
C VAL A 325 -13.46 -4.85 9.37
N MET A 326 -13.01 -4.26 10.47
CA MET A 326 -12.89 -4.91 11.78
C MET A 326 -14.16 -4.64 12.59
N ASN A 327 -14.96 -5.67 12.85
CA ASN A 327 -16.32 -5.47 13.32
C ASN A 327 -16.46 -5.16 14.82
N ASN A 328 -15.48 -5.53 15.64
CA ASN A 328 -15.54 -5.38 17.09
C ASN A 328 -14.14 -5.35 17.73
N SER A 329 -14.09 -5.20 19.06
CA SER A 329 -12.84 -5.15 19.83
C SER A 329 -12.02 -6.45 19.84
N THR A 330 -12.62 -7.58 19.47
CA THR A 330 -11.92 -8.87 19.35
C THR A 330 -11.48 -9.16 17.93
N SER A 331 -11.74 -8.27 16.97
CA SER A 331 -11.34 -8.42 15.58
C SER A 331 -9.84 -8.15 15.43
N GLU A 332 -9.14 -9.10 14.81
CA GLU A 332 -7.69 -9.10 14.61
C GLU A 332 -7.36 -9.98 13.39
N LEU A 333 -6.38 -9.57 12.59
CA LEU A 333 -5.73 -10.45 11.62
C LEU A 333 -4.33 -10.80 12.15
N LEU A 334 -4.15 -12.06 12.54
CA LEU A 334 -2.90 -12.57 13.08
C LEU A 334 -2.13 -13.35 12.01
N ILE A 335 -0.97 -12.85 11.61
CA ILE A 335 -0.04 -13.54 10.71
C ILE A 335 1.04 -14.20 11.57
N ASN A 336 0.99 -15.53 11.68
CA ASN A 336 1.86 -16.27 12.59
C ASN A 336 3.33 -16.30 12.17
N GLN A 337 4.17 -16.68 13.14
CA GLN A 337 5.54 -17.11 12.90
C GLN A 337 5.56 -18.32 11.97
N GLY A 338 6.52 -18.39 11.04
CA GLY A 338 6.59 -19.43 10.00
C GLY A 338 6.18 -18.93 8.61
N VAL A 339 5.42 -17.83 8.52
CA VAL A 339 5.08 -17.24 7.22
C VAL A 339 6.31 -16.56 6.60
N ASP A 340 6.72 -16.96 5.40
CA ASP A 340 7.99 -16.51 4.78
C ASP A 340 7.94 -15.09 4.21
N ASN A 341 6.79 -14.68 3.64
CA ASN A 341 6.65 -13.38 3.00
C ASN A 341 5.26 -12.77 3.23
N VAL A 342 5.23 -11.52 3.69
CA VAL A 342 4.01 -10.77 4.00
C VAL A 342 4.01 -9.46 3.23
N ILE A 343 2.97 -9.24 2.43
CA ILE A 343 2.79 -7.99 1.68
C ILE A 343 1.41 -7.41 1.97
N ILE A 344 1.38 -6.18 2.46
CA ILE A 344 0.16 -5.40 2.67
C ILE A 344 0.32 -4.08 1.90
N ASP A 345 -0.41 -3.89 0.81
CA ASP A 345 -0.23 -2.71 -0.06
C ASP A 345 -1.55 -2.09 -0.52
N ASN A 346 -1.68 -0.77 -0.40
CA ASN A 346 -2.91 -0.05 -0.74
C ASN A 346 -4.16 -0.62 -0.03
N VAL A 347 -4.04 -0.85 1.28
CA VAL A 347 -5.10 -1.40 2.14
C VAL A 347 -5.63 -0.36 3.11
N TRP A 348 -6.93 -0.36 3.38
CA TRP A 348 -7.55 0.44 4.45
C TRP A 348 -8.15 -0.46 5.53
N VAL A 349 -7.55 -0.48 6.72
CA VAL A 349 -8.06 -1.18 7.90
C VAL A 349 -8.79 -0.19 8.80
N THR A 350 -10.06 -0.48 9.12
CA THR A 350 -10.88 0.40 9.97
C THR A 350 -11.98 -0.37 10.69
N SER A 351 -12.58 0.28 11.70
CA SER A 351 -13.79 -0.20 12.35
C SER A 351 -15.02 -0.17 11.44
N SER A 352 -15.99 -1.04 11.74
CA SER A 352 -17.31 -1.07 11.09
C SER A 352 -18.20 0.14 11.41
N THR A 353 -17.93 0.83 12.51
CA THR A 353 -18.76 1.95 12.99
C THR A 353 -18.25 3.33 12.54
N GLY A 354 -17.05 3.40 11.96
CA GLY A 354 -16.38 4.67 11.67
C GLY A 354 -15.87 5.42 12.91
N ALA A 355 -15.94 4.78 14.09
CA ALA A 355 -15.38 5.27 15.34
C ALA A 355 -14.49 4.19 15.97
N ASN A 356 -13.59 4.57 16.88
CA ASN A 356 -12.72 3.60 17.54
C ASN A 356 -13.54 2.54 18.28
N ASN A 357 -13.48 1.28 17.84
CA ASN A 357 -14.19 0.15 18.46
C ASN A 357 -13.24 -0.80 19.21
N GLY A 358 -11.98 -0.40 19.38
CA GLY A 358 -10.97 -1.16 20.11
C GLY A 358 -10.42 -2.40 19.39
N HIS A 359 -10.64 -2.55 18.07
CA HIS A 359 -10.07 -3.68 17.33
C HIS A 359 -8.53 -3.70 17.39
N GLN A 360 -7.93 -4.88 17.24
CA GLN A 360 -6.48 -5.06 17.45
C GLN A 360 -5.64 -4.80 16.20
N GLY A 361 -6.30 -4.64 15.05
CA GLY A 361 -5.63 -4.32 13.79
C GLY A 361 -5.02 -5.56 13.17
N ILE A 362 -3.76 -5.46 12.73
CA ILE A 362 -3.01 -6.60 12.18
C ILE A 362 -1.85 -6.91 13.13
N ASP A 363 -1.79 -8.14 13.64
CA ASP A 363 -0.68 -8.69 14.43
C ASP A 363 0.24 -9.52 13.53
N ILE A 364 1.51 -9.13 13.48
CA ILE A 364 2.53 -9.73 12.61
C ILE A 364 3.60 -10.40 13.49
N ARG A 365 3.63 -11.72 13.42
CA ARG A 365 4.63 -12.57 14.09
C ARG A 365 5.54 -13.32 13.10
N SER A 366 5.31 -13.12 11.80
CA SER A 366 6.17 -13.64 10.73
C SER A 366 7.62 -13.17 10.91
N ASP A 367 8.57 -14.09 10.94
CA ASP A 367 10.01 -13.78 10.93
C ASP A 367 10.57 -13.60 9.52
N GLY A 368 9.73 -13.80 8.50
CA GLY A 368 10.05 -13.59 7.10
C GLY A 368 10.11 -12.12 6.70
N ASN A 369 10.10 -11.86 5.40
CA ASN A 369 10.08 -10.49 4.87
C ASN A 369 8.68 -9.90 5.03
N VAL A 370 8.59 -8.69 5.61
CA VAL A 370 7.32 -7.98 5.81
C VAL A 370 7.40 -6.59 5.20
N SER A 371 6.52 -6.30 4.24
CA SER A 371 6.40 -5.00 3.58
C SER A 371 4.96 -4.48 3.68
N ILE A 372 4.81 -3.28 4.22
CA ILE A 372 3.53 -2.60 4.41
C ILE A 372 3.59 -1.22 3.75
N THR A 373 2.85 -1.02 2.66
CA THR A 373 2.96 0.19 1.85
C THR A 373 1.62 0.81 1.50
N ASN A 374 1.60 2.13 1.30
CA ASN A 374 0.44 2.87 0.77
C ASN A 374 -0.89 2.63 1.52
N SER A 375 -0.82 2.26 2.79
CA SER A 375 -1.96 1.72 3.55
C SER A 375 -2.41 2.65 4.66
N LYS A 376 -3.68 2.54 5.06
CA LYS A 376 -4.29 3.32 6.15
C LYS A 376 -4.80 2.39 7.24
N PHE A 377 -4.41 2.66 8.48
CA PHE A 377 -4.87 1.96 9.68
C PHE A 377 -5.52 2.99 10.61
N GLU A 378 -6.80 2.81 10.93
CA GLU A 378 -7.49 3.77 11.79
C GLU A 378 -8.54 3.16 12.71
N MET A 379 -8.94 3.94 13.73
CA MET A 379 -10.05 3.59 14.64
C MET A 379 -9.83 2.29 15.43
N ALA A 380 -8.58 2.03 15.79
CA ALA A 380 -8.14 0.78 16.42
C ALA A 380 -7.64 0.96 17.85
N ASN A 381 -7.54 -0.12 18.63
CA ASN A 381 -6.64 -0.13 19.78
C ASN A 381 -5.18 -0.09 19.30
N CYS A 382 -4.82 -0.89 18.30
CA CYS A 382 -3.53 -0.78 17.63
C CYS A 382 -3.71 -0.83 16.12
N GLY A 383 -2.99 0.01 15.37
CA GLY A 383 -2.99 -0.08 13.90
C GLY A 383 -2.28 -1.37 13.45
N ILE A 384 -1.01 -1.51 13.85
CA ILE A 384 -0.19 -2.70 13.63
C ILE A 384 0.49 -3.10 14.93
N ILE A 385 0.45 -4.40 15.24
CA ILE A 385 1.23 -5.06 16.28
C ILE A 385 2.28 -5.93 15.57
N SER A 386 3.52 -5.90 16.03
CA SER A 386 4.59 -6.73 15.49
C SER A 386 5.39 -7.34 16.62
N SER A 387 5.29 -8.66 16.79
CA SER A 387 6.05 -9.42 17.78
C SER A 387 6.87 -10.49 17.07
N ARG A 388 8.09 -10.11 16.65
CA ARG A 388 8.94 -10.91 15.76
C ARG A 388 10.21 -11.37 16.49
N ALA A 389 10.94 -12.33 15.94
CA ALA A 389 12.24 -12.74 16.48
C ALA A 389 13.28 -11.62 16.37
N ALA A 390 14.22 -11.57 17.31
CA ALA A 390 15.31 -10.59 17.32
C ALA A 390 16.13 -10.54 16.03
N THR A 391 16.23 -11.68 15.33
CA THR A 391 16.98 -11.83 14.06
C THR A 391 16.12 -11.64 12.82
N ALA A 392 14.81 -11.42 12.95
CA ALA A 392 13.92 -11.22 11.81
C ALA A 392 14.32 -9.92 11.08
N PRO A 393 14.27 -9.86 9.73
CA PRO A 393 14.56 -8.64 8.97
C PRO A 393 13.67 -7.48 9.41
N ASN A 394 14.10 -6.22 9.26
CA ASN A 394 13.29 -5.08 9.70
C ASN A 394 11.86 -5.08 9.14
N LEU A 395 10.89 -4.74 10.00
CA LEU A 395 9.52 -4.49 9.56
C LEU A 395 9.50 -3.22 8.71
N THR A 396 9.22 -3.37 7.41
CA THR A 396 9.24 -2.24 6.47
C THR A 396 7.85 -1.64 6.33
N ILE A 397 7.72 -0.35 6.64
CA ILE A 397 6.47 0.40 6.57
C ILE A 397 6.72 1.70 5.81
N ALA A 398 6.07 1.89 4.66
CA ALA A 398 6.27 3.10 3.86
C ALA A 398 4.98 3.73 3.34
N THR A 399 4.91 5.06 3.34
CA THR A 399 3.78 5.81 2.78
C THR A 399 2.44 5.40 3.40
N CYS A 400 2.43 5.09 4.69
CA CYS A 400 1.26 4.63 5.43
C CYS A 400 0.71 5.72 6.36
N THR A 401 -0.59 5.64 6.67
CA THR A 401 -1.26 6.52 7.63
C THR A 401 -1.81 5.71 8.80
N PHE A 402 -1.53 6.15 10.02
CA PHE A 402 -2.04 5.61 11.28
C PHE A 402 -2.80 6.70 12.02
N ALA A 403 -4.13 6.62 12.04
CA ALA A 403 -4.98 7.70 12.51
C ALA A 403 -6.01 7.26 13.55
N ASN A 404 -6.23 8.07 14.60
CA ASN A 404 -7.29 7.82 15.58
C ASN A 404 -7.23 6.44 16.26
N CYS A 405 -6.03 5.84 16.34
CA CYS A 405 -5.78 4.62 17.10
C CYS A 405 -5.48 4.96 18.57
N ASN A 406 -5.46 3.98 19.47
CA ASN A 406 -4.82 4.16 20.76
C ASN A 406 -3.29 4.20 20.59
N THR A 407 -2.73 3.16 19.95
CA THR A 407 -1.34 3.14 19.45
C THR A 407 -1.32 2.97 17.92
N GLY A 408 -0.50 3.75 17.21
CA GLY A 408 -0.38 3.62 15.75
C GLY A 408 0.36 2.33 15.37
N LEU A 409 1.64 2.24 15.76
CA LEU A 409 2.49 1.07 15.59
C LEU A 409 3.04 0.61 16.94
N LEU A 410 2.96 -0.70 17.21
CA LEU A 410 3.60 -1.35 18.34
C LEU A 410 4.51 -2.48 17.83
N ALA A 411 5.83 -2.33 18.00
CA ALA A 411 6.84 -3.29 17.54
C ALA A 411 7.71 -3.82 18.69
N TYR A 412 8.03 -5.11 18.65
CA TYR A 412 8.89 -5.80 19.62
C TYR A 412 10.06 -6.54 18.94
N ASN A 413 11.22 -6.53 19.62
CA ASN A 413 12.44 -7.29 19.33
C ASN A 413 13.18 -6.94 18.02
N SER A 414 12.60 -7.19 16.85
CA SER A 414 13.25 -6.87 15.56
C SER A 414 13.30 -5.35 15.32
N GLY A 415 13.99 -4.88 14.27
CA GLY A 415 14.05 -3.47 13.87
C GLY A 415 12.84 -3.04 13.04
N VAL A 416 12.66 -1.71 12.90
CA VAL A 416 11.64 -1.11 12.03
C VAL A 416 12.28 -0.18 11.00
N SER A 417 11.73 -0.13 9.79
CA SER A 417 12.08 0.85 8.76
C SER A 417 10.82 1.59 8.33
N ILE A 418 10.62 2.78 8.88
CA ILE A 418 9.45 3.64 8.68
C ILE A 418 9.84 4.79 7.74
N ASN A 419 9.16 4.94 6.60
CA ASN A 419 9.48 5.98 5.62
C ASN A 419 8.23 6.68 5.06
N GLY A 420 8.16 8.01 5.10
CA GLY A 420 7.05 8.74 4.48
C GLY A 420 5.68 8.48 5.15
N CYS A 421 5.68 8.06 6.42
CA CYS A 421 4.46 7.68 7.13
C CYS A 421 3.87 8.84 7.93
N THR A 422 2.56 8.82 8.16
CA THR A 422 1.84 9.77 9.01
C THR A 422 1.20 9.06 10.19
N PHE A 423 1.49 9.52 11.40
CA PHE A 423 0.87 9.08 12.65
C PHE A 423 0.17 10.29 13.25
N GLU A 424 -1.17 10.29 13.27
CA GLU A 424 -1.92 11.47 13.70
C GLU A 424 -3.10 11.13 14.59
N ASN A 425 -3.37 11.99 15.57
CA ASN A 425 -4.53 11.85 16.46
C ASN A 425 -4.59 10.49 17.19
N ASN A 426 -3.45 9.81 17.36
CA ASN A 426 -3.42 8.59 18.18
C ASN A 426 -3.45 8.99 19.65
N THR A 427 -4.23 8.28 20.45
CA THR A 427 -4.54 8.70 21.82
C THR A 427 -3.33 8.53 22.75
N TYR A 428 -2.54 7.46 22.61
CA TYR A 428 -1.43 7.15 23.49
C TYR A 428 -0.08 7.25 22.80
N THR A 429 0.23 6.39 21.83
CA THR A 429 1.54 6.43 21.16
C THR A 429 1.41 6.47 19.64
N GLY A 430 2.21 7.29 18.97
CA GLY A 430 2.35 7.22 17.51
C GLY A 430 3.11 5.95 17.11
N VAL A 431 4.39 5.92 17.47
CA VAL A 431 5.30 4.78 17.23
C VAL A 431 5.85 4.26 18.56
N GLU A 432 5.58 3.00 18.85
CA GLU A 432 6.06 2.30 20.04
C GLU A 432 6.96 1.11 19.65
N CYS A 433 8.19 1.10 20.12
CA CYS A 433 9.20 0.10 19.80
C CYS A 433 9.88 -0.37 21.09
N ILE A 434 9.81 -1.67 21.38
CA ILE A 434 10.20 -2.24 22.67
C ILE A 434 11.19 -3.39 22.47
N SER A 435 12.26 -3.40 23.28
CA SER A 435 13.30 -4.44 23.27
C SER A 435 14.00 -4.59 21.91
N MET A 436 14.28 -3.49 21.23
CA MET A 436 14.79 -3.54 19.85
C MET A 436 16.25 -4.04 19.79
N ASP A 437 16.48 -5.05 18.94
CA ASP A 437 17.75 -5.77 18.74
C ASP A 437 18.41 -5.44 17.38
N LEU A 438 17.68 -4.87 16.42
CA LEU A 438 18.21 -4.40 15.13
C LEU A 438 18.02 -2.88 14.93
N ASP A 439 18.94 -2.29 14.17
CA ASP A 439 18.89 -0.88 13.81
C ASP A 439 17.56 -0.49 13.18
N SER A 440 17.03 0.64 13.61
CA SER A 440 15.72 1.15 13.22
C SER A 440 15.81 2.53 12.58
N TYR A 441 14.89 2.82 11.67
CA TYR A 441 14.88 4.04 10.87
C TYR A 441 13.49 4.66 10.86
N ILE A 442 13.40 5.97 11.08
CA ILE A 442 12.17 6.76 10.96
C ILE A 442 12.46 7.99 10.10
N ASN A 443 12.13 7.89 8.82
CA ASN A 443 12.51 8.87 7.81
C ASN A 443 11.28 9.55 7.20
N ASN A 444 11.41 10.84 6.89
CA ASN A 444 10.41 11.64 6.16
C ASN A 444 8.98 11.48 6.69
N SER A 445 8.82 11.22 7.98
CA SER A 445 7.54 10.85 8.57
C SER A 445 6.98 12.00 9.40
N THR A 446 5.67 12.02 9.61
CA THR A 446 4.99 13.04 10.43
C THR A 446 4.27 12.38 11.59
N ILE A 447 4.53 12.82 12.82
CA ILE A 447 3.97 12.26 14.05
C ILE A 447 3.42 13.39 14.92
N ARG A 448 2.08 13.50 15.03
CA ARG A 448 1.44 14.70 15.57
C ARG A 448 0.10 14.48 16.29
N TYR A 449 -0.26 15.45 17.11
CA TYR A 449 -1.56 15.55 17.81
C TYR A 449 -1.85 14.42 18.80
N HIS A 450 -0.82 13.90 19.45
CA HIS A 450 -0.97 12.95 20.57
C HIS A 450 -1.17 13.72 21.89
N SER A 451 -2.42 13.90 22.31
CA SER A 451 -2.80 14.84 23.38
C SER A 451 -2.78 14.26 24.80
N ASN A 452 -2.67 12.95 24.97
CA ASN A 452 -2.64 12.33 26.30
C ASN A 452 -1.36 12.68 27.06
N THR A 453 -1.49 13.02 28.33
CA THR A 453 -0.36 13.44 29.18
C THR A 453 0.73 12.38 29.37
N SER A 454 0.35 11.10 29.23
CA SER A 454 1.26 9.95 29.27
C SER A 454 1.68 9.48 27.87
N GLY A 455 0.99 9.98 26.84
CA GLY A 455 1.19 9.61 25.45
C GLY A 455 2.47 10.22 24.86
N LYS A 456 3.10 9.51 23.94
CA LYS A 456 4.40 9.86 23.35
C LYS A 456 4.30 9.81 21.84
N ALA A 457 4.93 10.75 21.15
CA ALA A 457 4.99 10.68 19.69
C ALA A 457 5.77 9.43 19.25
N VAL A 458 6.98 9.28 19.81
CA VAL A 458 7.84 8.11 19.62
C VAL A 458 8.24 7.60 21.00
N TYR A 459 8.07 6.30 21.23
CA TYR A 459 8.60 5.60 22.40
C TYR A 459 9.47 4.45 21.93
N TYR A 460 10.77 4.49 22.24
CA TYR A 460 11.74 3.51 21.76
C TYR A 460 12.60 3.00 22.90
N VAL A 461 12.65 1.68 23.05
CA VAL A 461 13.37 1.00 24.14
C VAL A 461 14.37 -0.02 23.58
N SER A 462 15.64 0.10 23.93
CA SER A 462 16.70 -0.86 23.57
C SER A 462 17.81 -0.93 24.64
N SER A 463 18.50 -2.08 24.73
CA SER A 463 19.57 -2.33 25.69
C SER A 463 21.00 -2.11 25.13
N GLY A 464 21.13 -1.73 23.84
CA GLY A 464 22.40 -1.32 23.23
C GLY A 464 22.84 -2.08 21.98
N LEU A 465 22.07 -3.08 21.53
CA LEU A 465 22.34 -3.82 20.28
C LEU A 465 21.85 -3.08 19.03
N ALA A 466 20.79 -2.28 19.17
CA ALA A 466 20.19 -1.50 18.08
C ALA A 466 20.50 -0.01 18.21
N SER A 467 20.54 0.69 17.09
CA SER A 467 20.50 2.16 17.02
C SER A 467 19.18 2.64 16.40
N LEU A 468 18.79 3.87 16.69
CA LEU A 468 17.70 4.55 16.01
C LEU A 468 18.24 5.73 15.20
N SER A 469 17.87 5.80 13.92
CA SER A 469 18.12 6.97 13.08
C SER A 469 16.80 7.62 12.65
N MET A 470 16.72 8.93 12.81
CA MET A 470 15.60 9.73 12.36
C MET A 470 16.10 10.80 11.38
N GLN A 471 15.50 10.86 10.19
CA GLN A 471 15.88 11.83 9.17
C GLN A 471 14.68 12.52 8.55
N GLY A 472 14.67 13.85 8.46
CA GLY A 472 13.60 14.58 7.78
C GLY A 472 12.22 14.40 8.41
N THR A 473 12.17 13.95 9.67
CA THR A 473 10.94 13.56 10.36
C THR A 473 10.40 14.73 11.17
N THR A 474 9.08 14.93 11.10
CA THR A 474 8.35 15.94 11.87
C THR A 474 7.67 15.30 13.08
N ILE A 475 7.98 15.78 14.29
CA ILE A 475 7.34 15.38 15.55
C ILE A 475 6.77 16.63 16.21
N SER A 476 5.47 16.89 16.04
CA SER A 476 4.92 18.17 16.48
C SER A 476 3.54 18.13 17.10
N ASN A 477 3.25 19.13 17.93
CA ASN A 477 1.93 19.32 18.55
C ASN A 477 1.48 18.09 19.38
N ASN A 478 2.42 17.44 20.07
CA ASN A 478 2.13 16.33 20.97
C ASN A 478 2.28 16.77 22.42
N TYR A 479 1.74 16.01 23.37
CA TYR A 479 2.02 16.28 24.77
C TYR A 479 3.49 15.97 25.11
N ASN A 480 3.96 14.77 24.74
CA ASN A 480 5.38 14.40 24.80
C ASN A 480 5.89 14.13 23.37
N GLY A 481 7.08 14.62 23.02
CA GLY A 481 7.76 14.31 21.77
C GLY A 481 8.31 12.87 21.75
N ALA A 482 9.59 12.70 21.43
CA ALA A 482 10.24 11.39 21.40
C ALA A 482 10.89 11.02 22.74
N TYR A 483 10.68 9.79 23.21
CA TYR A 483 11.26 9.25 24.43
C TYR A 483 12.02 7.95 24.14
N PHE A 484 13.32 7.98 24.42
CA PHE A 484 14.27 6.88 24.30
C PHE A 484 14.68 6.35 25.68
N LEU A 485 14.54 5.04 25.89
CA LEU A 485 14.86 4.36 27.15
C LEU A 485 15.88 3.24 26.96
N GLY A 486 17.01 3.31 27.68
CA GLY A 486 18.09 2.32 27.68
C GLY A 486 19.36 2.82 26.97
N ALA A 487 20.42 2.01 26.98
CA ALA A 487 21.78 2.44 26.61
C ALA A 487 22.11 2.17 25.13
N PHE A 488 21.59 3.00 24.22
CA PHE A 488 21.77 2.84 22.77
C PHE A 488 21.95 4.17 22.05
N ASN A 489 22.33 4.14 20.76
CA ASN A 489 22.56 5.34 19.96
C ASN A 489 21.26 5.81 19.29
N VAL A 490 20.97 7.10 19.39
CA VAL A 490 19.90 7.78 18.65
C VAL A 490 20.52 8.91 17.85
N SER A 491 20.30 8.92 16.53
CA SER A 491 20.70 10.02 15.65
C SER A 491 19.47 10.73 15.09
N ALA A 492 19.49 12.06 15.07
CA ALA A 492 18.48 12.85 14.37
C ALA A 492 19.16 13.84 13.43
N ASN A 493 18.68 13.87 12.18
CA ASN A 493 19.19 14.73 11.13
C ASN A 493 18.03 15.42 10.39
N CYS A 494 18.09 16.74 10.24
CA CYS A 494 17.06 17.50 9.51
C CYS A 494 15.63 17.27 10.02
N CYS A 495 15.44 16.93 11.29
CA CYS A 495 14.12 16.71 11.87
C CYS A 495 13.50 18.03 12.35
N ASN A 496 12.18 18.13 12.27
CA ASN A 496 11.39 19.22 12.86
C ASN A 496 10.61 18.70 14.07
N ILE A 497 11.07 19.02 15.27
CA ILE A 497 10.52 18.55 16.53
C ILE A 497 10.04 19.77 17.32
N SER A 498 8.77 20.14 17.16
CA SER A 498 8.28 21.44 17.64
C SER A 498 6.91 21.39 18.28
N ASN A 499 6.58 22.40 19.10
CA ASN A 499 5.26 22.54 19.73
C ASN A 499 4.83 21.34 20.58
N ASN A 500 5.78 20.58 21.15
CA ASN A 500 5.45 19.50 22.08
C ASN A 500 5.37 20.06 23.52
N THR A 501 4.30 19.74 24.25
CA THR A 501 4.00 20.36 25.56
C THR A 501 5.12 20.16 26.59
N LYS A 502 5.85 19.04 26.59
CA LYS A 502 6.92 18.74 27.57
C LYS A 502 8.34 18.74 27.03
N TYR A 503 8.64 17.90 26.05
CA TYR A 503 9.99 17.79 25.52
C TYR A 503 9.93 17.44 24.04
N GLY A 504 10.90 17.95 23.28
CA GLY A 504 11.16 17.48 21.94
C GLY A 504 11.72 16.06 21.99
N LEU A 505 12.87 15.91 22.67
CA LEU A 505 13.54 14.64 22.88
C LEU A 505 13.77 14.38 24.37
N LEU A 506 13.51 13.16 24.85
CA LEU A 506 13.91 12.68 26.18
C LEU A 506 14.78 11.45 26.03
N ALA A 507 15.98 11.49 26.61
CA ALA A 507 16.86 10.36 26.74
C ALA A 507 16.92 9.90 28.20
N ASP A 508 16.49 8.67 28.47
CA ASP A 508 16.70 7.98 29.74
C ASP A 508 17.72 6.85 29.54
N GLY A 509 19.00 7.16 29.74
CA GLY A 509 20.13 6.26 29.47
C GLY A 509 20.64 6.26 28.02
N ALA A 510 19.84 6.74 27.05
CA ALA A 510 20.20 6.74 25.63
C ALA A 510 21.27 7.80 25.29
N TYR A 511 22.03 7.52 24.22
CA TYR A 511 23.08 8.40 23.69
C TYR A 511 22.56 9.16 22.47
N ILE A 512 22.43 10.48 22.62
CA ILE A 512 21.81 11.34 21.61
C ILE A 512 22.85 12.01 20.72
N TYR A 513 22.74 11.81 19.41
CA TYR A 513 23.62 12.40 18.41
C TYR A 513 22.87 13.40 17.53
N LEU A 514 23.11 14.69 17.78
CA LEU A 514 22.54 15.83 17.05
C LEU A 514 23.65 16.66 16.42
N ALA A 515 24.71 16.00 15.97
CA ALA A 515 25.87 16.66 15.41
C ALA A 515 26.46 15.89 14.25
N TYR A 516 27.02 16.62 13.29
CA TYR A 516 27.74 16.02 12.19
C TYR A 516 29.13 15.62 12.68
N ALA A 517 29.43 14.33 12.63
CA ALA A 517 30.74 13.81 12.98
C ALA A 517 31.12 12.62 12.07
N PRO A 518 32.42 12.32 11.89
CA PRO A 518 32.84 11.15 11.11
C PRO A 518 32.15 9.87 11.60
N GLY A 519 31.35 9.25 10.74
CA GLY A 519 30.58 8.04 11.06
C GLY A 519 29.24 8.27 11.79
N ILE A 520 28.83 9.51 12.02
CA ILE A 520 27.56 9.89 12.66
C ILE A 520 26.86 10.94 11.79
N SER A 521 25.72 10.57 11.20
CA SER A 521 24.87 11.47 10.43
C SER A 521 23.78 12.07 11.33
N GLY A 522 24.08 13.18 12.00
CA GLY A 522 23.13 13.95 12.81
C GLY A 522 23.32 15.46 12.64
N GLY A 523 22.39 16.26 13.16
CA GLY A 523 22.46 17.72 13.14
C GLY A 523 21.38 18.40 12.29
N SER A 524 21.47 19.72 12.18
CA SER A 524 20.58 20.60 11.44
C SER A 524 19.09 20.39 11.77
N ASN A 525 18.80 20.05 13.02
CA ASN A 525 17.43 19.80 13.49
C ASN A 525 16.78 21.10 13.97
N GLN A 526 15.46 21.22 13.77
CA GLN A 526 14.64 22.24 14.41
C GLN A 526 13.98 21.64 15.65
N ILE A 527 14.46 21.97 16.84
CA ILE A 527 13.93 21.47 18.12
C ILE A 527 13.53 22.66 18.99
N TYR A 528 12.42 23.31 18.66
CA TYR A 528 12.00 24.59 19.23
C TYR A 528 10.54 24.57 19.70
N SER A 529 10.13 25.55 20.52
CA SER A 529 8.77 25.66 21.06
C SER A 529 8.28 24.40 21.78
N ASN A 530 9.20 23.66 22.38
CA ASN A 530 8.90 22.61 23.36
C ASN A 530 9.25 23.14 24.75
N LEU A 531 8.69 22.60 25.83
CA LEU A 531 9.15 22.99 27.17
C LEU A 531 10.66 22.73 27.36
N TYR A 532 11.18 21.59 26.89
CA TYR A 532 12.61 21.32 26.75
C TYR A 532 12.97 20.81 25.34
N ALA A 533 14.08 21.24 24.74
CA ALA A 533 14.49 20.70 23.44
C ALA A 533 15.02 19.27 23.62
N LEU A 534 15.95 19.10 24.55
CA LEU A 534 16.45 17.80 24.99
C LEU A 534 16.43 17.69 26.53
N GLN A 535 15.74 16.66 27.02
CA GLN A 535 15.74 16.26 28.41
C GLN A 535 16.61 15.01 28.63
N LEU A 536 17.51 15.07 29.61
CA LEU A 536 18.43 13.97 29.95
C LEU A 536 18.09 13.39 31.32
N LYS A 537 18.02 12.06 31.39
CA LYS A 537 17.93 11.28 32.62
C LYS A 537 18.90 10.12 32.53
N ASN A 538 19.83 10.00 33.47
CA ASN A 538 20.76 8.86 33.49
C ASN A 538 21.55 8.61 32.18
N SER A 539 21.61 9.60 31.28
CA SER A 539 22.38 9.53 30.04
C SER A 539 23.79 10.00 30.30
N SER A 540 24.78 9.25 29.82
CA SER A 540 26.20 9.61 29.99
C SER A 540 26.76 10.44 28.83
N ARG A 541 26.03 10.56 27.71
CA ARG A 541 26.55 11.16 26.47
C ARG A 541 25.45 11.81 25.62
N PHE A 542 25.75 12.97 25.05
CA PHE A 542 25.03 13.58 23.92
C PHE A 542 26.04 14.32 23.03
N THR A 543 25.76 14.59 21.75
CA THR A 543 26.65 15.39 20.89
C THR A 543 25.90 16.51 20.19
N LEU A 544 26.42 17.74 20.33
CA LEU A 544 25.88 18.95 19.71
C LEU A 544 26.94 19.76 18.95
N ASN A 545 28.23 19.46 19.10
CA ASN A 545 29.29 20.26 18.48
C ASN A 545 29.28 20.14 16.96
N ASN A 546 29.27 21.27 16.24
CA ASN A 546 28.99 21.34 14.80
C ASN A 546 27.60 20.78 14.47
N GLY A 547 26.62 21.12 15.31
CA GLY A 547 25.28 20.57 15.26
C GLY A 547 24.35 21.32 14.32
N TYR A 548 24.49 22.64 14.20
CA TYR A 548 23.60 23.54 13.45
C TYR A 548 22.12 23.39 13.81
N ASN A 549 21.82 23.01 15.06
CA ASN A 549 20.44 22.80 15.51
C ASN A 549 19.81 24.10 16.02
N ASP A 550 18.50 24.28 15.76
CA ASP A 550 17.67 25.22 16.51
C ASP A 550 17.20 24.54 17.80
N LEU A 551 17.55 25.10 18.96
CA LEU A 551 17.21 24.52 20.26
C LEU A 551 16.30 25.45 21.09
N ARG A 552 15.66 26.45 20.48
CA ARG A 552 14.92 27.51 21.18
C ARG A 552 13.61 27.00 21.80
N SER A 553 13.73 26.39 22.97
CA SER A 553 12.62 25.87 23.78
C SER A 553 12.12 26.84 24.85
N ASP A 554 10.88 26.65 25.30
CA ASP A 554 10.14 27.59 26.16
C ASP A 554 10.76 27.74 27.55
N SER A 555 11.24 26.65 28.16
CA SER A 555 11.97 26.70 29.43
C SER A 555 13.49 26.67 29.18
N TYR A 556 14.05 25.49 28.95
CA TYR A 556 15.48 25.31 28.67
C TYR A 556 15.67 24.56 27.35
N CYS A 557 16.70 24.91 26.59
CA CYS A 557 17.20 24.09 25.48
C CYS A 557 17.57 22.68 25.99
N LEU A 558 18.32 22.60 27.10
CA LEU A 558 18.80 21.34 27.66
C LEU A 558 18.51 21.25 29.15
N TYR A 559 17.94 20.14 29.62
CA TYR A 559 17.57 19.97 31.03
C TYR A 559 17.80 18.56 31.55
N GLY A 560 18.32 18.43 32.77
CA GLY A 560 18.30 17.17 33.52
C GLY A 560 19.65 16.72 34.09
N THR A 561 19.81 15.41 34.26
CA THR A 561 20.93 14.81 35.00
C THR A 561 21.66 13.77 34.16
N MET A 562 22.99 13.85 34.15
CA MET A 562 23.89 12.93 33.48
C MET A 562 24.61 12.02 34.47
N THR A 563 24.70 10.73 34.18
CA THR A 563 25.38 9.72 35.02
C THR A 563 26.70 9.30 34.36
N GLY A 564 27.72 8.99 35.16
CA GLY A 564 29.02 8.53 34.66
C GLY A 564 29.85 9.57 33.89
N PHE A 565 29.40 10.83 33.87
CA PHE A 565 30.08 11.92 33.17
C PHE A 565 31.19 12.53 34.04
N THR A 566 32.44 12.44 33.57
CA THR A 566 33.64 12.92 34.29
C THR A 566 34.13 14.32 33.89
N PRO A 567 34.03 14.80 32.62
CA PRO A 567 34.30 16.19 32.31
C PRO A 567 33.30 17.13 33.00
N THR A 568 33.69 18.36 33.27
CA THR A 568 32.78 19.42 33.77
C THR A 568 32.35 20.37 32.66
N THR A 569 32.93 20.25 31.45
CA THR A 569 32.69 21.12 30.30
C THR A 569 32.36 20.29 29.05
N TRP A 570 31.37 20.71 28.27
CA TRP A 570 30.94 20.09 27.02
C TRP A 570 30.94 21.12 25.88
N SER A 571 31.56 20.80 24.74
CA SER A 571 31.54 21.69 23.56
C SER A 571 30.32 21.42 22.70
N ALA A 572 29.64 22.48 22.28
CA ALA A 572 28.42 22.45 21.50
C ALA A 572 28.44 23.58 20.46
N ASN A 573 29.57 23.75 19.75
CA ASN A 573 29.72 24.84 18.78
C ASN A 573 28.68 24.78 17.67
N ASN A 574 28.34 25.93 17.10
CA ASN A 574 27.46 26.10 15.95
C ASN A 574 26.04 25.58 16.24
N ASN A 575 25.40 26.00 17.33
CA ASN A 575 23.97 25.77 17.54
C ASN A 575 23.25 27.09 17.78
N TYR A 576 21.97 27.12 17.44
CA TYR A 576 21.12 28.27 17.68
C TYR A 576 20.38 28.13 19.02
N TRP A 577 20.83 28.93 19.99
CA TRP A 577 20.33 28.88 21.36
C TRP A 577 19.22 29.91 21.61
N LYS A 578 18.45 29.70 22.68
CA LYS A 578 17.42 30.66 23.19
C LYS A 578 17.91 32.11 23.36
N THR A 579 19.21 32.30 23.51
CA THR A 579 19.88 33.60 23.67
C THR A 579 20.10 34.35 22.37
N GLY A 580 19.64 33.85 21.22
CA GLY A 580 19.57 34.63 19.99
C GLY A 580 20.94 34.96 19.39
N GLY A 581 21.84 33.99 19.24
CA GLY A 581 23.22 34.20 18.75
C GLY A 581 24.27 34.42 19.84
N GLY A 582 23.89 34.46 21.11
CA GLY A 582 24.81 34.43 22.24
C GLY A 582 25.18 33.01 22.69
N ALA A 583 26.37 32.85 23.28
CA ALA A 583 26.81 31.59 23.88
C ALA A 583 25.79 31.10 24.93
N PRO A 584 25.64 29.77 25.13
CA PRO A 584 24.65 29.22 26.05
C PRO A 584 24.95 29.62 27.50
N VAL A 585 23.93 30.13 28.19
CA VAL A 585 23.98 30.58 29.58
C VAL A 585 23.28 29.58 30.49
N ILE A 586 23.94 29.23 31.60
CA ILE A 586 23.36 28.37 32.63
C ILE A 586 22.12 29.02 33.26
N ASN A 587 21.08 28.23 33.53
CA ASN A 587 19.76 28.68 34.00
C ASN A 587 18.99 29.59 33.02
N VAL A 588 19.44 29.72 31.77
CA VAL A 588 18.68 30.37 30.68
C VAL A 588 18.50 29.40 29.53
N ASN A 589 19.60 28.88 28.99
CA ASN A 589 19.58 27.92 27.89
C ASN A 589 19.62 26.50 28.42
N TYR A 590 20.34 26.23 29.50
CA TYR A 590 20.46 24.89 30.02
C TYR A 590 20.57 24.81 31.54
N GLN A 591 20.13 23.68 32.09
CA GLN A 591 20.34 23.30 33.48
C GLN A 591 20.66 21.81 33.54
N LEU A 592 21.96 21.49 33.56
CA LEU A 592 22.48 20.12 33.55
C LEU A 592 23.33 19.84 34.79
N THR A 593 23.09 18.68 35.43
CA THR A 593 23.90 18.18 36.55
C THR A 593 24.58 16.88 36.17
N GLY A 594 25.90 16.78 36.34
CA GLY A 594 26.69 15.58 36.12
C GLY A 594 27.09 14.90 37.43
N ALA A 595 27.86 13.81 37.34
CA ALA A 595 28.31 13.04 38.50
C ALA A 595 29.21 13.85 39.47
N ASN A 596 29.91 14.86 38.95
CA ASN A 596 30.86 15.70 39.71
C ASN A 596 30.35 17.13 39.97
N GLY A 597 29.05 17.40 39.76
CA GLY A 597 28.45 18.74 39.94
C GLY A 597 27.85 19.31 38.66
N ALA A 598 27.68 20.63 38.59
CA ALA A 598 27.09 21.30 37.43
C ALA A 598 27.93 21.09 36.16
N VAL A 599 27.27 20.82 35.04
CA VAL A 599 27.91 20.73 33.72
C VAL A 599 27.93 22.12 33.09
N THR A 600 29.06 22.50 32.50
CA THR A 600 29.22 23.74 31.72
C THR A 600 29.14 23.41 30.24
N ILE A 601 28.35 24.15 29.46
CA ILE A 601 28.32 24.03 28.00
C ILE A 601 29.07 25.22 27.41
N THR A 602 29.92 24.94 26.44
CA THR A 602 30.67 25.96 25.68
C THR A 602 30.25 25.92 24.23
N ASP A 603 29.81 27.06 23.71
CA ASP A 603 29.67 27.30 22.29
C ASP A 603 30.47 28.57 21.98
N ASN A 604 31.61 28.39 21.32
CA ASN A 604 32.51 29.47 20.94
C ASN A 604 32.09 30.12 19.60
N SER A 605 31.08 29.57 18.93
CA SER A 605 30.58 30.01 17.63
C SER A 605 29.07 29.80 17.56
N PRO A 606 28.29 30.41 18.48
CA PRO A 606 26.84 30.25 18.50
C PRO A 606 26.21 30.83 17.24
N GLU A 607 25.24 30.12 16.67
CA GLU A 607 24.55 30.57 15.48
C GLU A 607 23.53 31.67 15.83
N GLY A 608 23.46 32.72 14.99
CA GLY A 608 22.48 33.81 15.14
C GLY A 608 21.09 33.48 14.58
N ALA A 609 21.02 32.49 13.70
CA ALA A 609 19.82 32.02 13.02
C ALA A 609 19.92 30.51 12.75
N TYR A 610 18.79 29.88 12.48
CA TYR A 610 18.76 28.51 12.00
C TYR A 610 18.83 28.48 10.47
N TYR A 611 19.72 27.65 9.93
CA TYR A 611 19.81 27.36 8.52
C TYR A 611 19.11 26.03 8.25
N LEU A 612 18.08 26.05 7.40
CA LEU A 612 17.37 24.84 6.96
C LEU A 612 18.36 23.85 6.35
N CYS A 613 18.10 22.54 6.54
CA CYS A 613 18.78 21.54 5.73
C CYS A 613 18.52 21.80 4.25
N GLU A 614 19.52 22.30 3.54
CA GLU A 614 19.55 22.23 2.10
C GLU A 614 19.71 20.76 1.70
N ALA A 615 18.92 20.31 0.72
CA ALA A 615 19.27 19.15 -0.08
C ALA A 615 20.68 19.37 -0.68
N PRO A 616 21.44 18.30 -0.96
CA PRO A 616 22.90 18.28 -0.89
C PRO A 616 23.58 19.23 -1.89
N GLY A 617 24.59 19.96 -1.43
CA GLY A 617 25.56 20.64 -2.29
C GLY A 617 26.20 21.85 -1.63
N ASP A 618 27.28 21.60 -0.87
CA ASP A 618 28.39 22.50 -0.55
C ASP A 618 28.11 23.95 -0.08
N LEU A 619 28.67 24.30 1.09
CA LEU A 619 29.69 25.36 1.25
C LEU A 619 29.90 25.67 2.74
N ILE A 620 30.89 25.02 3.34
CA ILE A 620 31.72 25.67 4.36
C ILE A 620 32.83 26.38 3.60
N GLU A 621 32.80 27.71 3.51
CA GLU A 621 34.00 28.56 3.53
C GLU A 621 33.62 30.05 3.45
N GLY A 622 34.20 30.86 4.34
CA GLY A 622 34.18 32.31 4.20
C GLY A 622 34.19 33.10 5.50
N THR A 623 35.35 33.15 6.16
CA THR A 623 35.64 34.13 7.22
C THR A 623 35.39 35.56 6.74
N ALA A 624 34.58 36.33 7.46
CA ALA A 624 34.67 37.80 7.48
C ALA A 624 34.40 38.33 8.89
N THR A 625 35.28 39.23 9.30
CA THR A 625 35.48 39.82 10.62
C THR A 625 34.26 40.50 11.23
N ALA A 626 33.99 40.18 12.50
CA ALA A 626 33.11 40.94 13.37
C ALA A 626 33.59 42.38 13.56
N THR A 627 32.69 43.34 13.36
CA THR A 627 32.70 44.62 14.07
C THR A 627 31.46 44.69 14.95
N THR A 628 31.66 45.27 16.13
CA THR A 628 30.83 45.30 17.34
C THR A 628 29.36 45.72 17.18
N PRO A 629 28.50 45.35 18.15
CA PRO A 629 27.05 45.59 18.14
C PRO A 629 26.70 47.00 18.66
N ASP A 630 25.89 47.74 17.91
CA ASP A 630 25.21 48.95 18.40
C ASP A 630 23.69 48.76 18.20
N GLU A 631 22.93 48.76 19.30
CA GLU A 631 21.46 48.98 19.48
C GLU A 631 20.46 48.24 18.56
N PRO A 632 19.21 47.94 19.00
CA PRO A 632 18.20 47.33 18.14
C PRO A 632 17.82 48.36 17.06
N ALA A 633 18.42 48.24 15.89
CA ALA A 633 18.13 49.13 14.78
C ALA A 633 16.64 49.02 14.45
N ALA A 634 15.88 50.09 14.69
CA ALA A 634 14.49 50.18 14.30
C ALA A 634 14.37 49.83 12.81
N TYR A 635 13.54 48.84 12.48
CA TYR A 635 13.29 48.45 11.09
C TYR A 635 12.82 49.67 10.32
N ARG A 636 13.43 49.92 9.16
CA ARG A 636 12.99 50.96 8.24
C ARG A 636 11.53 50.76 7.87
N THR A 637 10.85 51.87 7.62
CA THR A 637 9.49 51.83 7.12
C THR A 637 9.48 51.58 5.62
N VAL A 638 8.57 50.73 5.17
CA VAL A 638 8.25 50.49 3.77
C VAL A 638 6.83 50.94 3.48
N THR A 639 6.59 51.45 2.28
CA THR A 639 5.25 51.86 1.82
C THR A 639 4.69 50.79 0.88
N THR A 640 3.53 50.26 1.23
CA THR A 640 2.72 49.34 0.41
C THR A 640 1.26 49.79 0.44
N ASP A 641 0.37 49.04 -0.21
CA ASP A 641 -1.08 49.24 -0.11
C ASP A 641 -1.64 49.02 1.32
N LEU A 642 -0.84 48.45 2.24
CA LEU A 642 -1.15 48.37 3.68
C LEU A 642 -0.86 49.68 4.43
N GLY A 643 -0.19 50.65 3.80
CA GLY A 643 0.28 51.89 4.43
C GLY A 643 1.80 51.95 4.53
N THR A 644 2.31 52.91 5.32
CA THR A 644 3.75 53.02 5.63
C THR A 644 4.00 52.44 7.02
N LEU A 645 4.60 51.25 7.07
CA LEU A 645 4.81 50.45 8.28
C LEU A 645 6.27 49.97 8.36
N PRO A 646 6.78 49.60 9.54
CA PRO A 646 8.06 48.89 9.67
C PRO A 646 8.15 47.66 8.75
N LEU A 647 9.36 47.38 8.24
CA LEU A 647 9.58 46.28 7.29
C LEU A 647 9.15 44.93 7.84
N ASP A 648 9.49 44.61 9.09
CA ASP A 648 9.10 43.37 9.77
C ASP A 648 7.58 43.25 9.93
N GLU A 649 6.91 44.31 10.39
CA GLU A 649 5.44 44.34 10.55
C GLU A 649 4.73 44.19 9.19
N THR A 650 5.28 44.79 8.13
CA THR A 650 4.76 44.67 6.76
C THR A 650 4.88 43.23 6.26
N VAL A 651 6.01 42.57 6.50
CA VAL A 651 6.26 41.19 6.07
C VAL A 651 5.38 40.21 6.85
N GLU A 652 5.29 40.35 8.17
CA GLU A 652 4.44 39.52 9.02
C GLU A 652 2.96 39.63 8.62
N THR A 653 2.48 40.86 8.41
CA THR A 653 1.09 41.10 7.99
C THR A 653 0.81 40.54 6.59
N THR A 654 1.76 40.68 5.66
CA THR A 654 1.61 40.19 4.27
C THR A 654 1.56 38.66 4.22
N LEU A 655 2.37 37.98 5.04
CA LEU A 655 2.53 36.53 5.03
C LEU A 655 1.68 35.80 6.07
N ASN A 656 0.81 36.52 6.79
CA ASN A 656 -0.03 35.92 7.80
C ASN A 656 -0.98 34.86 7.22
N THR A 657 -0.96 33.67 7.81
CA THR A 657 -1.79 32.53 7.42
C THR A 657 -2.89 32.22 8.44
N ASP A 658 -2.92 32.92 9.56
CA ASP A 658 -3.87 32.69 10.65
C ASP A 658 -4.84 33.87 10.79
N ALA A 659 -6.13 33.59 10.57
CA ALA A 659 -7.18 34.60 10.65
C ALA A 659 -7.42 35.10 12.10
N GLU A 660 -6.93 34.39 13.11
CA GLU A 660 -7.03 34.80 14.52
C GLU A 660 -5.99 35.85 14.91
N THR A 661 -4.83 35.88 14.22
CA THR A 661 -3.71 36.78 14.53
C THR A 661 -3.62 37.99 13.59
N GLY A 662 -4.34 37.96 12.45
CA GLY A 662 -4.36 39.07 11.50
C GLY A 662 -5.20 38.80 10.26
N THR A 663 -5.10 39.68 9.25
CA THR A 663 -5.77 39.47 7.95
C THR A 663 -5.00 38.41 7.15
N VAL A 664 -5.71 37.46 6.55
CA VAL A 664 -5.14 36.47 5.61
C VAL A 664 -5.50 36.89 4.19
N TYR A 665 -4.49 37.26 3.40
CA TYR A 665 -4.66 37.70 2.02
C TYR A 665 -4.64 36.51 1.05
N ASP A 666 -5.32 36.64 -0.09
CA ASP A 666 -5.23 35.64 -1.17
C ASP A 666 -3.86 35.67 -1.88
N GLU A 667 -3.50 34.59 -2.56
CA GLU A 667 -2.17 34.39 -3.17
C GLU A 667 -1.75 35.52 -4.13
N ALA A 668 -2.70 36.12 -4.87
CA ALA A 668 -2.41 37.21 -5.80
C ALA A 668 -2.19 38.54 -5.06
N THR A 669 -2.99 38.82 -4.04
CA THR A 669 -2.82 39.99 -3.17
C THR A 669 -1.52 39.90 -2.38
N GLN A 670 -1.18 38.73 -1.82
CA GLN A 670 0.10 38.49 -1.15
C GLN A 670 1.29 38.73 -2.10
N PHE A 671 1.19 38.24 -3.33
CA PHE A 671 2.22 38.47 -4.35
C PHE A 671 2.42 39.96 -4.64
N GLY A 672 1.33 40.71 -4.81
CA GLY A 672 1.37 42.16 -5.04
C GLY A 672 2.01 42.92 -3.89
N LEU A 673 1.62 42.61 -2.65
CA LEU A 673 2.16 43.24 -1.44
C LEU A 673 3.64 42.92 -1.23
N MET A 674 4.07 41.67 -1.45
CA MET A 674 5.50 41.30 -1.38
C MET A 674 6.34 42.05 -2.42
N ALA A 675 5.82 42.22 -3.64
CA ALA A 675 6.51 42.97 -4.68
C ALA A 675 6.63 44.46 -4.34
N GLN A 676 5.57 45.06 -3.77
CA GLN A 676 5.61 46.44 -3.29
C GLN A 676 6.62 46.62 -2.16
N THR A 677 6.65 45.70 -1.18
CA THR A 677 7.63 45.70 -0.09
C THR A 677 9.05 45.72 -0.61
N LEU A 678 9.38 44.88 -1.60
CA LEU A 678 10.73 44.77 -2.16
C LEU A 678 11.10 45.89 -3.15
N ASN A 679 10.11 46.63 -3.67
CA ASN A 679 10.33 47.79 -4.53
C ASN A 679 10.64 49.09 -3.75
N ASN A 680 10.59 49.07 -2.42
CA ASN A 680 11.03 50.18 -1.58
C ASN A 680 12.56 50.37 -1.67
N ASP A 681 13.07 51.47 -1.08
CA ASP A 681 14.52 51.69 -1.01
C ASP A 681 15.18 50.80 0.05
N LEU A 682 15.85 49.73 -0.41
CA LEU A 682 16.52 48.72 0.39
C LEU A 682 18.05 48.82 0.32
N ALA A 683 18.58 49.98 -0.06
CA ALA A 683 20.02 50.25 0.04
C ALA A 683 20.46 50.28 1.52
N ALA A 684 21.61 49.65 1.83
CA ALA A 684 22.23 49.61 3.16
C ALA A 684 21.33 49.11 4.31
N LEU A 685 20.73 47.92 4.15
CA LEU A 685 19.97 47.25 5.22
C LEU A 685 20.89 46.80 6.36
N ASN A 686 20.38 46.82 7.59
CA ASN A 686 21.00 46.07 8.68
C ASN A 686 20.77 44.55 8.49
N PRO A 687 21.50 43.65 9.17
CA PRO A 687 21.38 42.21 8.95
C PRO A 687 19.96 41.64 9.13
N ALA A 688 19.18 42.18 10.08
CA ALA A 688 17.80 41.72 10.33
C ALA A 688 16.83 42.20 9.24
N GLU A 689 16.98 43.45 8.78
CA GLU A 689 16.25 43.96 7.62
C GLU A 689 16.61 43.21 6.32
N GLU A 690 17.87 42.82 6.18
CA GLU A 690 18.37 42.02 5.05
C GLU A 690 17.77 40.62 5.03
N GLU A 691 17.60 40.00 6.21
CA GLU A 691 16.91 38.73 6.36
C GLU A 691 15.42 38.85 5.99
N GLN A 692 14.73 39.91 6.43
CA GLN A 692 13.32 40.15 6.07
C GLN A 692 13.17 40.34 4.56
N ALA A 693 13.99 41.18 3.92
CA ALA A 693 13.97 41.37 2.48
C ALA A 693 14.28 40.06 1.71
N ALA A 694 15.24 39.26 2.17
CA ALA A 694 15.55 37.97 1.57
C ALA A 694 14.42 36.95 1.76
N HIS A 695 13.75 36.94 2.92
CA HIS A 695 12.57 36.12 3.18
C HIS A 695 11.40 36.50 2.25
N THR A 696 11.10 37.79 2.14
CA THR A 696 10.05 38.29 1.22
C THR A 696 10.36 37.93 -0.22
N TYR A 697 11.60 38.06 -0.68
CA TYR A 697 11.98 37.71 -2.06
C TYR A 697 11.84 36.21 -2.35
N ARG A 698 12.22 35.34 -1.40
CA ARG A 698 12.02 33.89 -1.52
C ARG A 698 10.53 33.53 -1.61
N MET A 699 9.70 34.14 -0.77
CA MET A 699 8.25 33.91 -0.78
C MET A 699 7.60 34.44 -2.06
N LEU A 700 8.06 35.58 -2.59
CA LEU A 700 7.65 36.10 -3.88
C LEU A 700 7.97 35.11 -5.02
N ARG A 701 9.19 34.57 -5.05
CA ARG A 701 9.62 33.57 -6.07
C ARG A 701 8.82 32.28 -5.97
N SER A 702 8.62 31.78 -4.74
CA SER A 702 7.84 30.56 -4.47
C SER A 702 6.38 30.73 -4.89
N SER A 703 5.77 31.88 -4.57
CA SER A 703 4.39 32.19 -4.95
C SER A 703 4.21 32.25 -6.47
N LEU A 704 5.14 32.89 -7.21
CA LEU A 704 5.09 32.89 -8.68
C LEU A 704 5.18 31.46 -9.25
N GLY A 705 6.10 30.64 -8.74
CA GLY A 705 6.25 29.25 -9.17
C GLY A 705 5.00 28.40 -8.91
N ALA A 706 4.40 28.54 -7.73
CA ALA A 706 3.17 27.83 -7.37
C ALA A 706 1.99 28.25 -8.26
N GLN A 707 1.87 29.54 -8.57
CA GLN A 707 0.80 30.05 -9.44
C GLN A 707 0.96 29.59 -10.90
N ILE A 708 2.18 29.60 -11.43
CA ILE A 708 2.48 29.03 -12.76
C ILE A 708 2.17 27.53 -12.79
N GLY A 709 2.52 26.79 -11.74
CA GLY A 709 2.25 25.35 -11.61
C GLY A 709 0.76 25.01 -11.58
N LYS A 710 -0.08 25.84 -10.94
CA LYS A 710 -1.54 25.66 -10.89
C LYS A 710 -2.24 26.07 -12.19
N ASN A 711 -1.81 27.17 -12.82
CA ASN A 711 -2.52 27.78 -13.95
C ASN A 711 -1.97 27.38 -15.32
N GLY A 712 -0.78 26.75 -15.36
CA GLY A 712 -0.13 26.29 -16.59
C GLY A 712 0.32 27.42 -17.54
N LYS A 713 0.26 28.68 -17.10
CA LYS A 713 0.71 29.88 -17.81
C LYS A 713 1.19 30.92 -16.79
N ALA A 714 2.15 31.76 -17.18
CA ALA A 714 2.60 32.89 -16.38
C ALA A 714 1.71 34.13 -16.59
N ASP A 715 1.35 34.82 -15.50
CA ASP A 715 0.65 36.10 -15.55
C ASP A 715 1.64 37.20 -15.95
N PRO A 716 1.43 37.93 -17.06
CA PRO A 716 2.34 38.98 -17.52
C PRO A 716 2.57 40.09 -16.49
N ALA A 717 1.56 40.48 -15.71
CA ALA A 717 1.69 41.54 -14.72
C ALA A 717 2.55 41.10 -13.52
N GLN A 718 2.45 39.83 -13.13
CA GLN A 718 3.27 39.26 -12.06
C GLN A 718 4.73 39.07 -12.49
N LEU A 719 4.95 38.65 -13.75
CA LEU A 719 6.30 38.61 -14.32
C LEU A 719 6.94 40.00 -14.39
N ASP A 720 6.18 41.03 -14.74
CA ASP A 720 6.67 42.41 -14.74
C ASP A 720 7.03 42.93 -13.35
N ASN A 721 6.19 42.62 -12.35
CA ASN A 721 6.50 42.94 -10.95
C ASN A 721 7.74 42.21 -10.45
N MET A 722 7.92 40.94 -10.83
CA MET A 722 9.11 40.15 -10.51
C MET A 722 10.38 40.75 -11.13
N LEU A 723 10.35 41.09 -12.43
CA LEU A 723 11.47 41.76 -13.10
C LEU A 723 11.83 43.10 -12.46
N GLN A 724 10.82 43.88 -12.06
CA GLN A 724 11.03 45.16 -11.39
C GLN A 724 11.75 44.96 -10.04
N VAL A 725 11.29 44.00 -9.23
CA VAL A 725 11.90 43.66 -7.94
C VAL A 725 13.33 43.18 -8.12
N ILE A 726 13.57 42.25 -9.04
CA ILE A 726 14.91 41.70 -9.28
C ILE A 726 15.89 42.81 -9.67
N ARG A 727 15.51 43.68 -10.62
CA ARG A 727 16.35 44.79 -11.07
C ARG A 727 16.62 45.80 -9.97
N LYS A 728 15.61 46.09 -9.13
CA LYS A 728 15.76 46.97 -7.98
C LYS A 728 16.78 46.40 -6.97
N LEU A 729 16.67 45.11 -6.64
CA LEU A 729 17.60 44.43 -5.73
C LEU A 729 19.02 44.39 -6.31
N GLN A 730 19.17 44.13 -7.61
CA GLN A 730 20.48 44.21 -8.28
C GLN A 730 21.06 45.63 -8.24
N ASP A 731 20.25 46.67 -8.44
CA ASP A 731 20.72 48.06 -8.40
C ASP A 731 21.10 48.48 -6.97
N ASP A 732 20.37 48.01 -5.95
CA ASP A 732 20.73 48.19 -4.54
C ASP A 732 22.06 47.49 -4.21
N ASP A 733 22.28 46.28 -4.75
CA ASP A 733 23.54 45.55 -4.62
C ASP A 733 24.70 46.26 -5.36
N LYS A 734 24.47 46.80 -6.57
CA LYS A 734 25.47 47.62 -7.29
C LYS A 734 25.85 48.88 -6.50
N GLN A 735 24.90 49.55 -5.86
CA GLN A 735 25.18 50.73 -5.04
C GLN A 735 25.99 50.38 -3.78
N ARG A 736 25.81 49.18 -3.21
CA ARG A 736 26.62 48.65 -2.10
C ARG A 736 28.04 48.32 -2.59
N GLU A 737 28.19 47.71 -3.76
CA GLU A 737 29.47 47.32 -4.37
C GLU A 737 30.30 48.51 -4.90
N GLY A 738 29.66 49.62 -5.33
CA GLY A 738 30.32 50.82 -5.83
C GLY A 738 31.29 51.51 -4.84
N LYS A 739 31.29 51.10 -3.56
CA LYS A 739 32.27 51.51 -2.54
C LYS A 739 33.52 50.60 -2.47
N GLN A 740 33.60 49.53 -3.25
CA GLN A 740 34.74 48.60 -3.33
C GLN A 740 35.07 48.28 -4.80
N VAL A 741 35.91 49.12 -5.42
CA VAL A 741 36.33 48.96 -6.81
C VAL A 741 37.19 47.70 -6.98
N GLY A 742 36.75 46.76 -7.84
CA GLY A 742 37.63 45.78 -8.48
C GLY A 742 37.51 44.29 -8.11
N LYS A 743 36.38 43.79 -7.57
CA LYS A 743 36.17 42.35 -7.30
C LYS A 743 35.08 41.70 -8.18
N LYS A 744 35.17 40.37 -8.33
CA LYS A 744 34.25 39.45 -9.02
C LYS A 744 32.79 39.64 -8.53
N LEU A 745 31.81 39.26 -9.35
CA LEU A 745 30.38 39.30 -9.00
C LEU A 745 30.13 38.61 -7.65
N THR A 746 29.36 39.23 -6.76
CA THR A 746 28.86 38.54 -5.57
C THR A 746 27.91 37.41 -5.97
N ALA A 747 27.93 36.31 -5.22
CA ALA A 747 27.05 35.15 -5.49
C ALA A 747 25.56 35.54 -5.51
N ARG A 748 25.17 36.52 -4.68
CA ARG A 748 23.81 37.07 -4.65
C ARG A 748 23.46 37.83 -5.93
N TYR A 749 24.33 38.72 -6.40
CA TYR A 749 24.09 39.43 -7.66
C TYR A 749 23.99 38.44 -8.84
N PHE A 750 24.86 37.43 -8.86
CA PHE A 750 24.82 36.38 -9.87
C PHE A 750 23.49 35.63 -9.86
N ALA A 751 23.01 35.19 -8.69
CA ALA A 751 21.73 34.53 -8.54
C ALA A 751 20.54 35.41 -8.97
N LEU A 752 20.54 36.70 -8.61
CA LEU A 752 19.51 37.64 -9.07
C LEU A 752 19.55 37.86 -10.59
N ALA A 753 20.73 37.80 -11.21
CA ALA A 753 20.85 37.93 -12.67
C ALA A 753 20.39 36.66 -13.41
N LEU A 754 20.56 35.48 -12.80
CA LEU A 754 19.97 34.24 -13.30
C LEU A 754 18.43 34.26 -13.17
N ASP A 755 17.90 34.68 -12.02
CA ASP A 755 16.46 34.83 -11.81
C ASP A 755 15.85 35.85 -12.82
N GLU A 756 16.55 36.94 -13.14
CA GLU A 756 16.11 37.89 -14.19
C GLU A 756 16.08 37.23 -15.57
N ALA A 757 17.14 36.50 -15.94
CA ALA A 757 17.22 35.82 -17.23
C ALA A 757 16.11 34.77 -17.38
N GLN A 758 15.84 34.00 -16.32
CA GLN A 758 14.74 33.03 -16.29
C GLN A 758 13.37 33.72 -16.37
N THR A 759 13.18 34.86 -15.70
CA THR A 759 11.93 35.61 -15.76
C THR A 759 11.69 36.21 -17.16
N LEU A 760 12.75 36.69 -17.83
CA LEU A 760 12.71 37.12 -19.24
C LEU A 760 12.40 35.96 -20.19
N TRP A 761 13.00 34.79 -19.95
CA TRP A 761 12.71 33.56 -20.69
C TRP A 761 11.24 33.13 -20.55
N LEU A 762 10.68 33.17 -19.34
CA LEU A 762 9.26 32.91 -19.07
C LEU A 762 8.33 33.92 -19.75
N LYS A 763 8.79 35.17 -19.92
CA LYS A 763 8.10 36.22 -20.69
C LYS A 763 8.27 36.06 -22.21
N GLN A 764 9.03 35.05 -22.66
CA GLN A 764 9.40 34.84 -24.06
C GLN A 764 10.26 35.97 -24.66
N ASP A 765 10.94 36.76 -23.81
CA ASP A 765 11.98 37.70 -24.24
C ASP A 765 13.34 36.98 -24.26
N TYR A 766 13.46 36.03 -25.19
CA TYR A 766 14.67 35.22 -25.37
C TYR A 766 15.91 36.07 -25.66
N THR A 767 15.74 37.16 -26.42
CA THR A 767 16.85 38.05 -26.79
C THR A 767 17.37 38.81 -25.58
N GLY A 768 16.47 39.33 -24.72
CA GLY A 768 16.84 39.97 -23.46
C GLY A 768 17.54 39.01 -22.50
N ALA A 769 17.01 37.79 -22.35
CA ALA A 769 17.58 36.77 -21.47
C ALA A 769 19.00 36.36 -21.88
N ILE A 770 19.22 36.07 -23.18
CA ILE A 770 20.54 35.69 -23.70
C ILE A 770 21.56 36.83 -23.55
N ALA A 771 21.16 38.07 -23.90
CA ALA A 771 22.05 39.22 -23.80
C ALA A 771 22.50 39.48 -22.35
N LEU A 772 21.59 39.30 -21.38
CA LEU A 772 21.91 39.40 -19.96
C LEU A 772 22.92 38.33 -19.55
N LEU A 773 22.65 37.06 -19.86
CA LEU A 773 23.52 35.93 -19.53
C LEU A 773 24.92 36.08 -20.15
N GLN A 774 25.01 36.48 -21.42
CA GLN A 774 26.30 36.74 -22.09
C GLN A 774 27.10 37.84 -21.41
N SER A 775 26.44 38.87 -20.86
CA SER A 775 27.11 39.95 -20.13
C SER A 775 27.74 39.50 -18.80
N LEU A 776 27.29 38.37 -18.24
CA LEU A 776 27.80 37.80 -16.98
C LEU A 776 29.05 36.93 -17.19
N ILE A 777 29.24 36.33 -18.38
CA ILE A 777 30.35 35.41 -18.69
C ILE A 777 31.71 36.00 -18.33
N ALA A 778 31.97 37.25 -18.73
CA ALA A 778 33.25 37.93 -18.51
C ALA A 778 33.57 38.16 -17.01
N LYS A 779 32.59 38.00 -16.13
CA LYS A 779 32.70 38.26 -14.68
C LYS A 779 32.45 37.02 -13.81
N ALA A 780 32.07 35.89 -14.42
CA ALA A 780 31.75 34.61 -13.79
C ALA A 780 33.00 33.72 -13.56
N THR A 781 32.94 32.79 -12.60
CA THR A 781 33.94 31.71 -12.44
C THR A 781 33.83 30.67 -13.56
N ALA A 782 34.80 29.76 -13.70
CA ALA A 782 34.75 28.71 -14.72
C ALA A 782 33.48 27.84 -14.61
N ASP A 783 33.08 27.49 -13.39
CA ASP A 783 31.87 26.69 -13.14
C ASP A 783 30.59 27.51 -13.46
N GLN A 784 30.57 28.79 -13.10
CA GLN A 784 29.45 29.69 -13.44
C GLN A 784 29.37 29.97 -14.96
N GLN A 785 30.51 30.01 -15.65
CA GLN A 785 30.54 30.15 -17.12
C GLN A 785 29.94 28.93 -17.80
N CYS A 786 30.18 27.72 -17.27
CA CYS A 786 29.54 26.49 -17.72
C CYS A 786 28.02 26.57 -17.57
N GLU A 787 27.52 26.94 -16.39
CA GLU A 787 26.09 27.08 -16.11
C GLU A 787 25.41 28.13 -17.00
N ILE A 788 26.07 29.28 -17.21
CA ILE A 788 25.59 30.33 -18.11
C ILE A 788 25.51 29.84 -19.56
N GLN A 789 26.49 29.08 -20.04
CA GLN A 789 26.55 28.57 -21.41
C GLN A 789 25.47 27.50 -21.67
N GLU A 790 25.25 26.61 -20.70
CA GLU A 790 24.15 25.65 -20.74
C GLU A 790 22.79 26.37 -20.83
N LEU A 791 22.59 27.41 -19.99
CA LEU A 791 21.34 28.15 -19.96
C LEU A 791 21.11 28.97 -21.25
N ILE A 792 22.14 29.58 -21.82
CA ILE A 792 22.05 30.26 -23.13
C ILE A 792 21.62 29.24 -24.21
N CYS A 793 22.26 28.08 -24.25
CA CYS A 793 21.96 27.04 -25.22
C CYS A 793 20.49 26.58 -25.13
N GLN A 794 19.98 26.39 -23.90
CA GLN A 794 18.56 26.05 -23.67
C GLN A 794 17.61 27.15 -24.16
N ILE A 795 17.89 28.41 -23.86
CA ILE A 795 17.04 29.55 -24.26
C ILE A 795 17.06 29.74 -25.79
N GLU A 796 18.19 29.47 -26.45
CA GLU A 796 18.30 29.53 -27.92
C GLU A 796 17.49 28.44 -28.61
N ILE A 797 17.53 27.22 -28.08
CA ILE A 797 16.73 26.10 -28.59
C ILE A 797 15.24 26.39 -28.44
N ASP A 798 14.81 26.91 -27.29
CA ASP A 798 13.42 27.32 -27.07
C ASP A 798 12.97 28.44 -28.03
N ARG A 799 13.84 29.44 -28.25
CA ARG A 799 13.59 30.53 -29.21
C ARG A 799 13.41 29.98 -30.64
N GLU A 800 14.30 29.09 -31.06
CA GLU A 800 14.26 28.48 -32.40
C GLU A 800 13.09 27.51 -32.55
N PHE A 801 12.74 26.77 -31.50
CA PHE A 801 11.59 25.88 -31.48
C PHE A 801 10.29 26.66 -31.72
N ILE A 802 10.08 27.77 -31.02
CA ILE A 802 8.91 28.63 -31.24
C ILE A 802 8.95 29.27 -32.63
N ALA A 803 10.11 29.76 -33.10
CA ALA A 803 10.25 30.36 -34.42
C ALA A 803 10.04 29.37 -35.58
N SER A 804 10.38 28.10 -35.36
CA SER A 804 10.19 26.98 -36.31
C SER A 804 8.76 26.42 -36.32
N ASN A 805 7.83 27.04 -35.58
CA ASN A 805 6.47 26.56 -35.39
C ASN A 805 6.44 25.13 -34.81
N ASN A 806 7.35 24.86 -33.87
CA ASN A 806 7.49 23.61 -33.13
C ASN A 806 8.00 22.41 -33.96
N THR A 807 8.86 22.63 -34.97
CA THR A 807 9.30 21.58 -35.92
C THR A 807 10.72 21.05 -35.67
N LEU A 808 11.45 21.62 -34.69
CA LEU A 808 12.80 21.20 -34.34
C LEU A 808 12.83 20.00 -33.38
N ASP A 809 13.83 19.14 -33.55
CA ASP A 809 14.16 18.06 -32.62
C ASP A 809 14.95 18.62 -31.44
N ILE A 810 14.23 19.00 -30.38
CA ILE A 810 14.78 19.63 -29.19
C ILE A 810 15.75 18.68 -28.44
N GLU A 811 15.57 17.35 -28.53
CA GLU A 811 16.39 16.39 -27.77
C GLU A 811 17.82 16.28 -28.30
N GLU A 812 17.99 16.30 -29.61
CA GLU A 812 19.32 16.30 -30.26
C GLU A 812 20.07 17.62 -29.97
N LEU A 813 19.35 18.74 -29.94
CA LEU A 813 19.93 20.06 -29.69
C LEU A 813 20.27 20.29 -28.21
N LEU A 814 19.41 19.87 -27.28
CA LEU A 814 19.68 19.99 -25.84
C LEU A 814 20.82 19.09 -25.37
N ALA A 815 21.02 17.93 -26.00
CA ALA A 815 22.16 17.05 -25.72
C ALA A 815 23.50 17.73 -26.03
N GLN A 816 23.54 18.61 -27.03
CA GLN A 816 24.73 19.38 -27.42
C GLN A 816 25.06 20.51 -26.43
N CYS A 817 24.14 20.88 -25.54
CA CYS A 817 24.39 21.94 -24.55
C CYS A 817 25.35 21.53 -23.41
N SER A 818 25.76 20.25 -23.32
CA SER A 818 26.45 19.68 -22.14
C SER A 818 27.98 19.52 -22.26
N GLU A 819 28.62 20.13 -23.27
CA GLU A 819 30.07 20.02 -23.47
C GLU A 819 30.89 21.11 -22.74
N CYS A 820 30.99 21.01 -21.43
CA CYS A 820 31.97 21.80 -20.65
C CYS A 820 32.82 20.93 -19.69
N SER A 821 33.06 19.67 -20.02
CA SER A 821 33.95 18.77 -19.25
C SER A 821 35.37 18.73 -19.84
N GLY A 822 36.15 19.78 -19.60
CA GLY A 822 37.56 19.86 -19.98
C GLY A 822 38.51 19.89 -18.78
N SER A 823 38.87 18.74 -18.19
CA SER A 823 40.27 18.45 -17.79
C SER A 823 40.47 17.01 -17.28
N GLU A 824 41.21 16.27 -18.11
CA GLU A 824 42.16 15.21 -17.76
C GLU A 824 41.70 13.91 -17.07
N LYS A 825 41.36 12.91 -17.89
CA LYS A 825 42.03 11.60 -17.83
C LYS A 825 42.41 11.11 -19.23
N SER A 826 43.69 11.23 -19.55
CA SER A 826 44.43 10.42 -20.54
C SER A 826 44.10 8.92 -20.35
N GLY A 827 43.92 8.06 -21.35
CA GLY A 827 44.10 8.15 -22.80
C GLY A 827 44.16 6.72 -23.36
N SER A 828 43.66 6.49 -24.58
CA SER A 828 44.21 5.57 -25.58
C SER A 828 43.21 5.38 -26.73
N THR A 829 43.68 5.71 -27.91
CA THR A 829 43.03 5.76 -29.22
C THR A 829 43.02 4.42 -29.98
N ASN A 830 42.22 4.37 -31.06
CA ASN A 830 42.24 3.50 -32.27
C ASN A 830 41.20 2.35 -32.27
N SER A 831 40.44 2.05 -33.32
CA SER A 831 40.40 2.50 -34.73
C SER A 831 39.14 1.97 -35.46
N SER A 832 38.58 2.80 -36.34
CA SER A 832 37.88 2.53 -37.63
C SER A 832 37.13 1.20 -37.90
N GLY A 833 35.84 1.32 -38.24
CA GLY A 833 35.07 0.34 -39.01
C GLY A 833 33.67 0.85 -39.36
N ASN A 834 33.45 1.25 -40.61
CA ASN A 834 32.18 1.71 -41.16
C ASN A 834 31.26 0.53 -41.47
N GLY A 835 29.96 0.60 -41.12
CA GLY A 835 28.93 -0.27 -41.68
C GLY A 835 27.77 -0.60 -40.73
N GLN A 836 26.68 0.17 -40.87
CA GLN A 836 25.26 -0.16 -40.59
C GLN A 836 24.99 -1.18 -39.48
N ASN A 837 24.40 -0.73 -38.36
CA ASN A 837 23.26 -1.35 -37.68
C ASN A 837 22.82 -0.46 -36.50
N ALA A 838 21.52 -0.52 -36.19
CA ALA A 838 20.81 0.04 -35.04
C ALA A 838 21.64 0.69 -33.93
N ALA A 839 21.36 1.95 -33.61
CA ALA A 839 21.84 2.55 -32.36
C ALA A 839 21.03 1.97 -31.18
N GLU A 840 21.45 0.79 -30.73
CA GLU A 840 21.15 0.27 -29.41
C GLU A 840 21.93 1.09 -28.34
N THR A 841 21.14 1.72 -27.47
CA THR A 841 21.33 1.88 -26.01
C THR A 841 22.72 2.10 -25.42
N GLY A 842 22.91 3.31 -24.88
CA GLY A 842 23.75 3.52 -23.70
C GLY A 842 23.11 2.88 -22.47
N ASN A 843 23.42 1.61 -22.23
CA ASN A 843 23.02 0.85 -21.05
C ASN A 843 23.87 1.20 -19.83
N LEU A 844 23.19 1.58 -18.75
CA LEU A 844 23.58 1.23 -17.38
C LEU A 844 22.31 1.18 -16.52
N LEU A 845 21.62 0.03 -16.55
CA LEU A 845 21.21 -0.78 -15.39
C LEU A 845 20.26 -1.93 -15.83
N LEU A 846 20.62 -3.15 -15.46
CA LEU A 846 20.08 -4.50 -15.77
C LEU A 846 19.97 -4.94 -17.25
N ALA A 847 20.85 -5.86 -17.64
CA ALA A 847 20.77 -6.61 -18.90
C ALA A 847 19.52 -7.53 -18.91
N GLY A 848 18.63 -7.36 -19.90
CA GLY A 848 17.53 -8.29 -20.19
C GLY A 848 16.19 -7.68 -20.57
N VAL A 849 15.94 -6.39 -20.28
CA VAL A 849 14.65 -5.71 -20.56
C VAL A 849 14.83 -4.61 -21.62
N SER A 850 14.00 -4.59 -22.66
CA SER A 850 14.00 -3.55 -23.71
C SER A 850 12.75 -2.67 -23.63
N LEU A 851 12.90 -1.35 -23.75
CA LEU A 851 11.83 -0.35 -23.79
C LEU A 851 11.97 0.47 -25.08
N SER A 852 10.88 0.63 -25.86
CA SER A 852 10.88 1.35 -27.15
C SER A 852 9.54 2.04 -27.43
N VAL A 853 9.51 3.04 -28.29
CA VAL A 853 8.28 3.70 -28.79
C VAL A 853 8.25 3.56 -30.31
N VAL A 854 7.14 3.09 -30.89
CA VAL A 854 7.04 2.81 -32.33
C VAL A 854 5.67 3.26 -32.89
N PRO A 855 5.63 4.16 -33.89
CA PRO A 855 6.74 4.99 -34.39
C PRO A 855 7.10 6.10 -33.38
N HIS A 856 8.37 6.49 -33.36
CA HIS A 856 8.89 7.61 -32.59
C HIS A 856 9.62 8.56 -33.56
N PRO A 857 9.28 9.86 -33.63
CA PRO A 857 8.30 10.61 -32.84
C PRO A 857 6.84 10.19 -32.99
N VAL A 858 6.03 10.45 -31.94
CA VAL A 858 4.60 10.15 -31.87
C VAL A 858 3.85 11.22 -32.66
N THR A 859 3.53 10.92 -33.92
CA THR A 859 2.85 11.84 -34.86
C THR A 859 1.34 11.59 -34.98
N GLY A 860 0.83 10.54 -34.32
CA GLY A 860 -0.58 10.14 -34.32
C GLY A 860 -0.87 9.12 -33.22
N THR A 861 -0.89 7.84 -33.58
CA THR A 861 -0.97 6.71 -32.63
C THR A 861 0.37 5.97 -32.64
N SER A 862 1.00 5.86 -31.48
CA SER A 862 2.24 5.09 -31.30
C SER A 862 2.07 4.05 -30.20
N GLU A 863 3.02 3.11 -30.13
CA GLU A 863 3.03 2.05 -29.13
C GLU A 863 4.32 2.10 -28.32
N ILE A 864 4.21 2.15 -27.00
CA ILE A 864 5.30 1.88 -26.08
C ILE A 864 5.43 0.36 -25.98
N GLN A 865 6.52 -0.22 -26.48
CA GLN A 865 6.79 -1.66 -26.47
C GLN A 865 7.85 -2.01 -25.44
N ILE A 866 7.55 -3.00 -24.61
CA ILE A 866 8.39 -3.52 -23.53
C ILE A 866 8.61 -5.00 -23.80
N LYS A 867 9.85 -5.50 -23.73
CA LYS A 867 10.17 -6.93 -23.87
C LYS A 867 11.19 -7.38 -22.84
N GLY A 868 11.18 -8.68 -22.52
CA GLY A 868 12.11 -9.31 -21.57
C GLY A 868 11.75 -9.09 -20.10
N LEU A 869 10.52 -8.67 -19.82
CA LEU A 869 10.08 -8.34 -18.47
C LEU A 869 9.63 -9.60 -17.70
N ALA A 870 10.46 -10.07 -16.76
CA ALA A 870 10.22 -11.32 -16.02
C ALA A 870 9.26 -11.19 -14.82
N GLN A 871 9.02 -9.96 -14.34
CA GLN A 871 8.15 -9.64 -13.20
C GLN A 871 7.40 -8.32 -13.49
N PRO A 872 6.26 -8.02 -12.85
CA PRO A 872 5.54 -6.76 -13.06
C PRO A 872 6.41 -5.53 -12.82
N ALA A 873 6.21 -4.49 -13.62
CA ALA A 873 6.90 -3.20 -13.46
C ALA A 873 5.92 -2.04 -13.69
N THR A 874 6.27 -0.86 -13.19
CA THR A 874 5.51 0.37 -13.35
C THR A 874 6.17 1.22 -14.43
N LEU A 875 5.45 1.45 -15.52
CA LEU A 875 5.80 2.43 -16.53
C LEU A 875 5.26 3.79 -16.12
N THR A 876 6.14 4.79 -16.00
CA THR A 876 5.78 6.17 -15.69
C THR A 876 6.27 7.09 -16.80
N VAL A 877 5.41 7.95 -17.31
CA VAL A 877 5.73 8.99 -18.29
C VAL A 877 5.67 10.34 -17.58
N TYR A 878 6.79 11.05 -17.56
CA TYR A 878 6.92 12.41 -17.06
C TYR A 878 6.94 13.38 -18.22
N ASN A 879 6.35 14.56 -18.08
CA ASN A 879 6.61 15.65 -19.01
C ASN A 879 7.96 16.32 -18.74
N SER A 880 8.36 17.26 -19.59
CA SER A 880 9.61 18.03 -19.45
C SER A 880 9.76 18.81 -18.15
N LEU A 881 8.70 19.00 -17.38
CA LEU A 881 8.70 19.65 -16.06
C LEU A 881 8.76 18.65 -14.90
N GLY A 882 8.94 17.35 -15.18
CA GLY A 882 9.00 16.29 -14.16
C GLY A 882 7.65 15.86 -13.60
N ALA A 883 6.53 16.34 -14.17
CA ALA A 883 5.19 15.94 -13.73
C ALA A 883 4.77 14.63 -14.40
N VAL A 884 4.21 13.69 -13.62
CA VAL A 884 3.69 12.42 -14.14
C VAL A 884 2.42 12.66 -14.95
N VAL A 885 2.45 12.27 -16.22
CA VAL A 885 1.32 12.40 -17.15
C VAL A 885 0.66 11.07 -17.50
N ILE A 886 1.42 9.96 -17.43
CA ILE A 886 0.90 8.60 -17.57
C ILE A 886 1.62 7.72 -16.54
N GLN A 887 0.89 6.88 -15.83
CA GLN A 887 1.46 5.85 -14.97
C GLN A 887 0.63 4.58 -15.11
N ARG A 888 1.27 3.47 -15.47
CA ARG A 888 0.58 2.18 -15.65
C ARG A 888 1.46 1.02 -15.24
N GLU A 889 0.83 -0.01 -14.69
CA GLU A 889 1.47 -1.29 -14.45
C GLU A 889 1.55 -2.09 -15.76
N VAL A 890 2.69 -2.75 -15.99
CA VAL A 890 2.93 -3.60 -17.16
C VAL A 890 3.30 -5.01 -16.68
N ILE A 891 2.61 -6.01 -17.23
CA ILE A 891 2.66 -7.41 -16.79
C ILE A 891 2.85 -8.30 -18.04
N GLY A 892 3.89 -9.14 -18.02
CA GLY A 892 4.20 -10.13 -19.06
C GLY A 892 5.52 -9.89 -19.77
N GLU A 893 6.10 -10.95 -20.34
CA GLU A 893 7.42 -10.91 -21.02
C GLU A 893 7.46 -9.93 -22.21
N SER A 894 6.31 -9.60 -22.80
CA SER A 894 6.19 -8.58 -23.84
C SER A 894 4.88 -7.82 -23.68
N THR A 895 4.94 -6.49 -23.56
CA THR A 895 3.75 -5.62 -23.43
C THR A 895 3.84 -4.46 -24.41
N THR A 896 2.72 -4.14 -25.04
CA THR A 896 2.55 -2.99 -25.95
C THR A 896 1.44 -2.09 -25.45
N MET A 897 1.73 -0.80 -25.31
CA MET A 897 0.77 0.21 -24.85
C MET A 897 0.58 1.28 -25.91
N LYS A 898 -0.66 1.43 -26.39
CA LYS A 898 -1.00 2.51 -27.31
C LYS A 898 -1.03 3.84 -26.58
N ILE A 899 -0.43 4.84 -27.21
CA ILE A 899 -0.44 6.24 -26.82
C ILE A 899 -0.94 7.05 -28.01
N THR A 900 -1.83 8.00 -27.73
CA THR A 900 -2.40 8.89 -28.75
C THR A 900 -2.11 10.34 -28.42
N ARG A 901 -2.03 11.20 -29.44
CA ARG A 901 -1.87 12.66 -29.30
C ARG A 901 -2.96 13.35 -28.46
N ASN A 902 -4.08 12.67 -28.19
CA ASN A 902 -5.13 13.20 -27.32
C ASN A 902 -4.79 13.03 -25.83
N GLU A 903 -3.94 12.06 -25.49
CA GLU A 903 -3.53 11.76 -24.11
C GLU A 903 -2.28 12.53 -23.71
N LEU A 904 -1.42 12.85 -24.68
CA LEU A 904 -0.18 13.60 -24.49
C LEU A 904 -0.13 14.77 -25.46
N LYS A 905 0.03 15.99 -24.92
CA LYS A 905 0.20 17.20 -25.72
C LYS A 905 1.56 17.16 -26.45
N PRO A 906 1.75 17.94 -27.53
CA PRO A 906 3.07 18.07 -28.14
C PRO A 906 4.11 18.50 -27.11
N GLY A 907 5.23 17.79 -27.02
CA GLY A 907 6.24 18.00 -25.99
C GLY A 907 7.16 16.81 -25.78
N MET A 908 8.20 17.01 -24.98
CA MET A 908 9.14 15.96 -24.58
C MET A 908 8.67 15.28 -23.29
N TYR A 909 8.81 13.97 -23.27
CA TYR A 909 8.41 13.13 -22.16
C TYR A 909 9.51 12.14 -21.79
N LEU A 910 9.75 11.94 -20.50
CA LEU A 910 10.63 10.89 -20.00
C LEU A 910 9.78 9.69 -19.61
N ILE A 911 10.01 8.55 -20.23
CA ILE A 911 9.42 7.27 -19.83
C ILE A 911 10.41 6.56 -18.91
N THR A 912 9.98 6.14 -17.73
CA THR A 912 10.75 5.28 -16.84
C THR A 912 9.99 3.98 -16.59
N LEU A 913 10.71 2.88 -16.53
CA LEU A 913 10.20 1.56 -16.20
C LEU A 913 10.82 1.16 -14.87
N ASN A 914 10.02 1.11 -13.81
CA ASN A 914 10.47 0.88 -12.45
C ASN A 914 9.95 -0.46 -11.91
N GLN A 915 10.80 -1.24 -11.27
CA GLN A 915 10.42 -2.48 -10.61
C GLN A 915 10.94 -2.45 -9.17
N ASN A 916 10.04 -2.63 -8.19
CA ASN A 916 10.38 -2.60 -6.76
C ASN A 916 11.18 -1.35 -6.33
N GLY A 917 10.83 -0.18 -6.87
CA GLY A 917 11.47 1.11 -6.56
C GLY A 917 12.82 1.35 -7.26
N THR A 918 13.30 0.43 -8.09
CA THR A 918 14.52 0.59 -8.89
C THR A 918 14.15 0.84 -10.35
N THR A 919 14.78 1.82 -10.99
CA THR A 919 14.60 2.09 -12.43
C THR A 919 15.34 1.04 -13.26
N LEU A 920 14.58 0.24 -14.01
CA LEU A 920 15.10 -0.78 -14.92
C LEU A 920 15.54 -0.19 -16.26
N GLN A 921 14.73 0.70 -16.83
CA GLN A 921 14.99 1.34 -18.12
C GLN A 921 14.39 2.74 -18.13
N THR A 922 14.98 3.63 -18.92
CA THR A 922 14.44 4.95 -19.20
C THR A 922 14.53 5.25 -20.68
N LEU A 923 13.48 5.82 -21.24
CA LEU A 923 13.39 6.16 -22.66
C LEU A 923 12.75 7.53 -22.80
N LYS A 924 13.35 8.41 -23.59
CA LYS A 924 12.71 9.68 -23.93
C LYS A 924 11.73 9.49 -25.08
N MET A 925 10.64 10.25 -25.06
CA MET A 925 9.55 10.19 -26.02
C MET A 925 9.11 11.59 -26.40
N VAL A 926 9.09 11.83 -27.70
CA VAL A 926 8.69 13.10 -28.32
C VAL A 926 7.33 12.90 -28.96
N VAL A 927 6.37 13.75 -28.57
CA VAL A 927 5.03 13.82 -29.16
C VAL A 927 4.96 15.10 -30.00
N GLN A 928 4.62 14.98 -31.29
CA GLN A 928 4.54 16.09 -32.26
C GLN A 928 3.11 16.61 -32.43
#